data_AF-A0A661PDG8-F1
#
_entry.id   AF-A0A661PDG8-F1
#
_cell.length_a   1.000
_cell.length_b   1.000
_cell.length_c   1.000
_cell.angle_alpha   90.00
_cell.angle_beta   90.00
_cell.angle_gamma   90.00
#
_symmetry.space_group_name_H-M   'P 1'
#
loop_
_entity.id
_entity.type
_entity.pdbx_description
1 polymer ?
#
loop_
_entity_poly.entity_id
_entity_poly.type
_entity_poly.pdbx_seq_one_letter_code
_entity_poly.pdbx_strand_id
1 'polypeptide(L)'
;MSDAPVFSIWRGEVDSPDRLRIEARDGSVRDLRLQPVGNLSLGRVKQVGTEVNDLVYPDVASRLAARLRHDGVRWWLGRRQECSVPVQVGTRSLRRGEEAPLVHGSFVTVGAMRATMVDRRYVSRSVPAGTVDQASGLLARGGLEQEVATALQHADVYGLVLLHLHPGEGNPESPAAVRASVAVHRTWPSAVVASEGQTVGVIMRGEAAECVQQAKRALEVVQGQGVKVLACGYWILEGESANAGSEVELALDAIEATAGPAGHASGEVTDLRGMRQGLRMSIASDVLERALHPKHQMLLFGIEEQEALGRVGPKVVAALEHELAAIIATQVGPSAMVTSLAPGVMGACVPRKLNAGKLGVGVQCDWHARPPITDGKVELPRTLSWEAVMGTHAQARATELSRECRDAHGVLSALSGGLPYPIAGRVHAAIGAASSVERVKMLFDVLEGTWRFIAAVLAAAYFAKAAQPSSGEVGSGEGGEDDELRQIRAFHERVKTRSGLPLGSWRELARLAAKGFQGRTDPIGVLARQLLGVKLSENQTFDTLSNLLHSERNNFAHSHYNEARAGGDVREFEQMTRTFLRALRPLCAWTLVTVQRTEPDLYGESQTVEFIDHTGPYATGARRRIGFNSPIRLANVVYLARWRDGLVLPLEPFIRRLSNNDRFDLYWMDHLPRAGPCNMSAAVSGEPVQSTCDPRRLPPRFRSLLAEG
;
A
#
# COMPACT_ATOMS: atom_id res chain seq x y z
N MET A 1 34.72 12.90 -11.29
CA MET A 1 34.23 13.45 -10.01
C MET A 1 33.13 14.44 -10.37
N SER A 2 31.87 14.02 -10.32
CA SER A 2 30.71 14.86 -10.57
C SER A 2 29.99 15.02 -9.24
N ASP A 3 30.11 16.20 -8.62
CA ASP A 3 29.33 16.57 -7.45
C ASP A 3 27.85 16.47 -7.79
N ALA A 4 27.17 15.47 -7.22
CA ALA A 4 25.72 15.48 -7.17
C ALA A 4 25.30 16.65 -6.26
N PRO A 5 24.33 17.50 -6.65
CA PRO A 5 23.89 18.58 -5.79
C PRO A 5 23.31 18.02 -4.49
N VAL A 6 23.80 18.52 -3.36
CA VAL A 6 23.23 18.27 -2.03
C VAL A 6 21.86 18.95 -1.98
N PHE A 7 20.78 18.17 -2.00
CA PHE A 7 19.39 18.67 -1.97
C PHE A 7 18.79 18.57 -0.56
N SER A 8 19.47 19.16 0.44
CA SER A 8 18.78 19.42 1.71
C SER A 8 17.61 20.37 1.42
N ILE A 9 16.43 19.98 1.89
CA ILE A 9 15.22 20.81 1.84
C ILE A 9 15.05 21.61 3.12
N TRP A 10 15.75 21.23 4.20
CA TRP A 10 15.77 21.91 5.49
C TRP A 10 16.84 23.01 5.56
N ARG A 11 16.46 24.17 6.10
CA ARG A 11 17.29 25.36 6.39
C ARG A 11 18.03 25.99 5.19
N GLY A 12 17.47 25.94 3.99
CA GLY A 12 18.17 26.52 2.84
C GLY A 12 17.98 28.02 2.55
N GLU A 13 17.05 28.74 3.20
CA GLU A 13 16.97 30.22 3.11
C GLU A 13 17.34 30.90 4.43
N VAL A 14 18.58 30.68 4.87
CA VAL A 14 19.17 31.30 6.08
C VAL A 14 19.00 32.83 6.01
N ASP A 15 18.55 33.44 7.11
CA ASP A 15 18.28 34.89 7.28
C ASP A 15 17.10 35.50 6.50
N SER A 16 16.24 34.68 5.87
CA SER A 16 14.99 35.17 5.27
C SER A 16 13.81 35.15 6.26
N PRO A 17 12.86 36.11 6.18
CA PRO A 17 11.59 36.00 6.90
C PRO A 17 10.63 35.01 6.22
N ASP A 18 9.75 34.44 7.02
CA ASP A 18 8.55 33.79 6.51
C ASP A 18 7.71 34.81 5.71
N ARG A 19 7.04 34.33 4.67
CA ARG A 19 6.30 35.22 3.76
C ARG A 19 5.06 34.54 3.19
N LEU A 20 4.03 35.37 2.95
CA LEU A 20 2.93 35.00 2.07
C LEU A 20 3.27 35.47 0.66
N ARG A 21 3.55 34.52 -0.23
CA ARG A 21 3.82 34.80 -1.63
C ARG A 21 2.51 34.91 -2.39
N ILE A 22 2.14 36.11 -2.81
CA ILE A 22 0.91 36.42 -3.53
C ILE A 22 1.18 36.33 -5.03
N GLU A 23 0.35 35.55 -5.71
CA GLU A 23 0.33 35.48 -7.18
C GLU A 23 -0.87 36.28 -7.67
N ALA A 24 -0.60 37.46 -8.25
CA ALA A 24 -1.63 38.33 -8.78
C ALA A 24 -2.15 37.83 -10.13
N ARG A 25 -3.34 38.28 -10.53
CA ARG A 25 -4.01 37.86 -11.79
C ARG A 25 -3.22 38.26 -13.04
N ASP A 26 -2.38 39.27 -12.94
CA ASP A 26 -1.49 39.74 -14.00
C ASP A 26 -0.18 38.93 -14.09
N GLY A 27 -0.03 37.88 -13.27
CA GLY A 27 1.18 37.06 -13.19
C GLY A 27 2.29 37.68 -12.34
N SER A 28 2.08 38.85 -11.74
CA SER A 28 3.06 39.45 -10.83
C SER A 28 3.11 38.71 -9.50
N VAL A 29 4.30 38.57 -8.94
CA VAL A 29 4.54 37.94 -7.64
C VAL A 29 4.87 39.02 -6.61
N ARG A 30 4.14 39.04 -5.49
CA ARG A 30 4.38 39.96 -4.37
C ARG A 30 4.55 39.18 -3.08
N ASP A 31 5.59 39.47 -2.31
CA ASP A 31 5.83 38.79 -1.04
C ASP A 31 5.44 39.71 0.13
N LEU A 32 4.46 39.28 0.94
CA LEU A 32 4.18 39.89 2.25
C LEU A 32 5.09 39.24 3.30
N ARG A 33 6.07 39.99 3.79
CA ARG A 33 6.99 39.53 4.83
C ARG A 33 6.27 39.48 6.18
N LEU A 34 6.34 38.34 6.86
CA LEU A 34 5.75 38.15 8.18
C LEU A 34 6.74 38.57 9.27
N GLN A 35 6.88 39.89 9.44
CA GLN A 35 7.76 40.49 10.45
C GLN A 35 7.10 41.68 11.17
N PRO A 36 7.34 41.85 12.48
CA PRO A 36 8.08 40.96 13.37
C PRO A 36 7.35 39.62 13.60
N VAL A 37 8.07 38.58 14.02
CA VAL A 37 7.46 37.28 14.37
C VAL A 37 6.59 37.47 15.61
N GLY A 38 5.29 37.17 15.51
CA GLY A 38 4.34 37.42 16.59
C GLY A 38 2.90 37.47 16.11
N ASN A 39 2.13 38.45 16.61
CA ASN A 39 0.78 38.71 16.14
C ASN A 39 0.81 39.80 15.08
N LEU A 40 0.26 39.52 13.90
CA LEU A 40 0.15 40.46 12.78
C LEU A 40 -1.30 40.61 12.35
N SER A 41 -1.71 41.83 11.98
CA SER A 41 -3.05 42.12 11.46
C SER A 41 -3.00 42.36 9.95
N LEU A 42 -3.86 41.65 9.21
CA LEU A 42 -3.99 41.79 7.76
C LEU A 42 -5.29 42.50 7.40
N GLY A 43 -5.20 43.52 6.54
CA GLY A 43 -6.37 44.22 6.03
C GLY A 43 -6.12 45.06 4.77
N ARG A 44 -7.19 45.67 4.26
CA ARG A 44 -7.13 46.49 3.04
C ARG A 44 -6.41 47.82 3.21
N VAL A 45 -6.50 48.41 4.40
CA VAL A 45 -6.03 49.76 4.71
C VAL A 45 -5.09 49.72 5.90
N LYS A 46 -4.17 50.67 5.99
CA LYS A 46 -3.18 50.70 7.09
C LYS A 46 -3.83 50.85 8.47
N GLN A 47 -4.96 51.55 8.58
CA GLN A 47 -5.58 51.85 9.87
C GLN A 47 -7.11 51.87 9.76
N VAL A 48 -7.78 51.38 10.81
CA VAL A 48 -9.23 51.40 10.98
C VAL A 48 -9.54 51.82 12.42
N GLY A 49 -9.98 53.07 12.61
CA GLY A 49 -10.14 53.63 13.96
C GLY A 49 -8.79 53.66 14.68
N THR A 50 -8.71 53.00 15.83
CA THR A 50 -7.48 52.87 16.64
C THR A 50 -6.61 51.67 16.26
N GLU A 51 -7.11 50.74 15.45
CA GLU A 51 -6.37 49.54 15.06
C GLU A 51 -5.52 49.77 13.81
N VAL A 52 -4.29 49.26 13.82
CA VAL A 52 -3.33 49.31 12.71
C VAL A 52 -3.15 47.91 12.13
N ASN A 53 -3.21 47.79 10.80
CA ASN A 53 -2.85 46.56 10.11
C ASN A 53 -1.35 46.56 9.80
N ASP A 54 -0.65 45.53 10.24
CA ASP A 54 0.78 45.30 9.97
C ASP A 54 1.00 44.90 8.51
N LEU A 55 0.06 44.14 7.95
CA LEU A 55 0.07 43.69 6.56
C LEU A 55 -1.08 44.36 5.80
N VAL A 56 -0.73 45.13 4.77
CA VAL A 56 -1.70 45.85 3.95
C VAL A 56 -1.70 45.28 2.53
N TYR A 57 -2.85 44.73 2.11
CA TYR A 57 -3.04 44.27 0.72
C TYR A 57 -4.34 44.86 0.15
N PRO A 58 -4.25 45.80 -0.81
CA PRO A 58 -5.41 46.57 -1.28
C PRO A 58 -6.56 45.75 -1.90
N ASP A 59 -6.30 44.53 -2.39
CA ASP A 59 -7.32 43.71 -3.06
C ASP A 59 -8.18 42.88 -2.09
N VAL A 60 -8.00 43.04 -0.77
CA VAL A 60 -8.81 42.34 0.25
C VAL A 60 -10.09 43.13 0.54
N ALA A 61 -11.29 42.64 0.21
CA ALA A 61 -12.53 43.42 0.35
C ALA A 61 -12.98 43.77 1.80
N SER A 62 -12.25 43.36 2.86
CA SER A 62 -12.47 43.80 4.24
C SER A 62 -11.35 44.72 4.76
N ARG A 63 -11.70 45.78 5.50
CA ARG A 63 -10.72 46.69 6.13
C ARG A 63 -9.92 46.01 7.25
N LEU A 64 -10.54 45.05 7.95
CA LEU A 64 -9.92 44.17 8.95
C LEU A 64 -10.26 42.73 8.55
N ALA A 65 -9.31 42.00 7.96
CA ALA A 65 -9.62 40.75 7.27
C ALA A 65 -9.22 39.52 8.09
N ALA A 66 -7.96 39.46 8.52
CA ALA A 66 -7.42 38.31 9.22
C ALA A 66 -6.39 38.73 10.27
N ARG A 67 -6.09 37.82 11.20
CA ARG A 67 -4.95 37.91 12.12
C ARG A 67 -4.03 36.75 11.85
N LEU A 68 -2.73 37.02 11.82
CA LEU A 68 -1.71 35.98 11.87
C LEU A 68 -1.13 35.92 13.28
N ARG A 69 -0.88 34.71 13.77
CA ARG A 69 -0.25 34.45 15.06
C ARG A 69 0.86 33.43 14.88
N HIS A 70 2.06 33.72 15.36
CA HIS A 70 3.12 32.72 15.40
C HIS A 70 3.12 32.00 16.75
N ASP A 71 3.09 30.66 16.75
CA ASP A 71 3.12 29.85 17.98
C ASP A 71 4.53 29.45 18.43
N GLY A 72 5.57 30.01 17.81
CA GLY A 72 6.97 29.66 18.05
C GLY A 72 7.51 28.58 17.12
N VAL A 73 6.65 27.91 16.34
CA VAL A 73 7.04 26.93 15.32
C VAL A 73 6.39 27.23 13.98
N ARG A 74 5.13 27.65 13.96
CA ARG A 74 4.36 27.90 12.75
C ARG A 74 3.47 29.12 12.88
N TRP A 75 3.07 29.64 11.73
CA TRP A 75 2.07 30.69 11.63
C TRP A 75 0.67 30.08 11.69
N TRP A 76 -0.28 30.83 12.24
CA TRP A 76 -1.70 30.53 12.24
C TRP A 76 -2.42 31.69 11.59
N LEU A 77 -3.40 31.40 10.74
CA LEU A 77 -4.28 32.39 10.13
C LEU A 77 -5.66 32.30 10.76
N GLY A 78 -6.08 33.37 11.42
CA GLY A 78 -7.40 33.52 12.02
C GLY A 78 -8.27 34.47 11.21
N ARG A 79 -9.52 34.08 10.93
CA ARG A 79 -10.50 34.99 10.35
C ARG A 79 -11.06 35.88 11.45
N ARG A 80 -10.98 37.19 11.27
CA ARG A 80 -11.51 38.15 12.25
C ARG A 80 -13.04 38.13 12.33
N GLN A 81 -13.58 38.54 13.48
CA GLN A 81 -15.03 38.66 13.70
C GLN A 81 -15.66 39.71 12.78
N GLU A 82 -14.94 40.79 12.52
CA GLU A 82 -15.38 41.91 11.68
C GLU A 82 -15.23 41.64 10.18
N CYS A 83 -14.67 40.48 9.81
CA CYS A 83 -14.32 40.17 8.44
C CYS A 83 -15.57 39.87 7.58
N SER A 84 -15.76 40.67 6.54
CA SER A 84 -16.84 40.52 5.56
C SER A 84 -16.50 39.57 4.40
N VAL A 85 -15.23 39.21 4.22
CA VAL A 85 -14.75 38.36 3.13
C VAL A 85 -14.46 36.93 3.61
N PRO A 86 -14.50 35.92 2.72
CA PRO A 86 -14.07 34.58 3.06
C PRO A 86 -12.56 34.52 3.33
N VAL A 87 -12.16 33.66 4.25
CA VAL A 87 -10.76 33.33 4.56
C VAL A 87 -10.62 31.82 4.47
N GLN A 88 -9.64 31.34 3.72
CA GLN A 88 -9.41 29.91 3.49
C GLN A 88 -7.93 29.57 3.63
N VAL A 89 -7.64 28.38 4.17
CA VAL A 89 -6.30 27.79 4.26
C VAL A 89 -6.38 26.38 3.68
N GLY A 90 -5.62 26.11 2.63
CA GLY A 90 -5.78 24.93 1.79
C GLY A 90 -7.20 24.86 1.23
N THR A 91 -7.89 23.76 1.50
CA THR A 91 -9.30 23.54 1.16
C THR A 91 -10.28 24.01 2.25
N ARG A 92 -9.79 24.37 3.45
CA ARG A 92 -10.62 24.71 4.60
C ARG A 92 -11.04 26.17 4.58
N SER A 93 -12.35 26.43 4.64
CA SER A 93 -12.90 27.78 4.80
C SER A 93 -13.15 28.10 6.27
N LEU A 94 -12.53 29.17 6.77
CA LEU A 94 -12.63 29.58 8.18
C LEU A 94 -13.91 30.39 8.45
N ARG A 95 -14.59 30.03 9.54
CA ARG A 95 -15.66 30.83 10.14
C ARG A 95 -15.06 32.04 10.87
N ARG A 96 -15.90 33.02 11.19
CA ARG A 96 -15.47 34.20 11.95
C ARG A 96 -14.99 33.78 13.35
N GLY A 97 -13.80 34.22 13.73
CA GLY A 97 -13.12 33.83 14.98
C GLY A 97 -12.34 32.52 14.91
N GLU A 98 -12.42 31.78 13.82
CA GLU A 98 -11.74 30.50 13.65
C GLU A 98 -10.31 30.71 13.11
N GLU A 99 -9.37 29.88 13.56
CA GLU A 99 -7.99 29.86 13.09
C GLU A 99 -7.57 28.49 12.53
N ALA A 100 -6.61 28.51 11.61
CA ALA A 100 -5.97 27.31 11.07
C ALA A 100 -4.45 27.51 10.92
N PRO A 101 -3.65 26.46 11.05
CA PRO A 101 -2.20 26.55 10.88
C PRO A 101 -1.81 26.79 9.42
N LEU A 102 -0.77 27.58 9.22
CA LEU A 102 -0.09 27.80 7.95
C LEU A 102 1.22 27.01 7.97
N VAL A 103 1.38 26.09 7.03
CA VAL A 103 2.64 25.35 6.81
C VAL A 103 3.20 25.67 5.44
N HIS A 104 4.48 25.35 5.21
CA HIS A 104 5.12 25.55 3.91
C HIS A 104 4.28 24.97 2.76
N GLY A 105 4.09 25.73 1.69
CA GLY A 105 3.29 25.32 0.53
C GLY A 105 1.77 25.45 0.71
N SER A 106 1.27 25.82 1.90
CA SER A 106 -0.18 26.01 2.11
C SER A 106 -0.72 27.16 1.27
N PHE A 107 -1.77 26.89 0.50
CA PHE A 107 -2.52 27.94 -0.19
C PHE A 107 -3.41 28.72 0.78
N VAL A 108 -3.46 30.03 0.63
CA VAL A 108 -4.22 30.94 1.48
C VAL A 108 -5.06 31.82 0.58
N THR A 109 -6.37 31.90 0.87
CA THR A 109 -7.27 32.84 0.20
C THR A 109 -7.88 33.79 1.22
N VAL A 110 -7.77 35.10 1.00
CA VAL A 110 -8.41 36.14 1.83
C VAL A 110 -9.16 37.10 0.90
N GLY A 111 -10.46 36.90 0.74
CA GLY A 111 -11.23 37.58 -0.30
C GLY A 111 -10.67 37.28 -1.70
N ALA A 112 -10.15 38.29 -2.39
CA ALA A 112 -9.54 38.13 -3.71
C ALA A 112 -8.01 37.87 -3.67
N MET A 113 -7.37 38.00 -2.50
CA MET A 113 -5.96 37.69 -2.32
C MET A 113 -5.75 36.18 -2.34
N ARG A 114 -4.82 35.70 -3.16
CA ARG A 114 -4.36 34.31 -3.21
C ARG A 114 -2.86 34.28 -2.93
N ALA A 115 -2.45 33.51 -1.94
CA ALA A 115 -1.06 33.41 -1.53
C ALA A 115 -0.64 31.99 -1.23
N THR A 116 0.65 31.72 -1.27
CA THR A 116 1.27 30.49 -0.79
C THR A 116 2.16 30.81 0.39
N MET A 117 2.01 30.05 1.48
CA MET A 117 2.86 30.18 2.65
C MET A 117 4.28 29.67 2.32
N VAL A 118 5.27 30.52 2.53
CA VAL A 118 6.68 30.18 2.40
C VAL A 118 7.32 30.32 3.78
N ASP A 119 7.63 29.17 4.36
CA ASP A 119 8.35 29.05 5.63
C ASP A 119 9.86 28.99 5.35
N ARG A 120 10.61 29.88 6.01
CA ARG A 120 12.06 30.07 5.85
C ARG A 120 12.89 28.84 6.19
N ARG A 121 12.33 27.89 6.96
CA ARG A 121 12.99 26.62 7.28
C ARG A 121 13.13 25.74 6.05
N TYR A 122 12.46 26.04 4.95
CA TYR A 122 12.43 25.17 3.78
C TYR A 122 12.93 25.87 2.51
N VAL A 123 13.57 25.12 1.62
CA VAL A 123 13.98 25.62 0.31
C VAL A 123 12.76 25.74 -0.60
N SER A 124 12.24 26.97 -0.75
CA SER A 124 10.96 27.28 -1.41
C SER A 124 10.71 26.64 -2.79
N ARG A 125 11.76 26.26 -3.53
CA ARG A 125 11.66 25.70 -4.88
C ARG A 125 12.01 24.21 -4.98
N SER A 126 12.47 23.60 -3.89
CA SER A 126 13.02 22.25 -3.88
C SER A 126 12.26 21.29 -2.97
N VAL A 127 11.23 21.77 -2.27
CA VAL A 127 10.42 20.98 -1.34
C VAL A 127 9.30 20.30 -2.12
N PRO A 128 9.31 18.95 -2.26
CA PRO A 128 8.25 18.22 -2.94
C PRO A 128 6.92 18.28 -2.16
N ALA A 129 5.81 17.99 -2.84
CA ALA A 129 4.52 17.88 -2.18
C ALA A 129 4.53 16.73 -1.14
N GLY A 130 3.98 16.98 0.05
CA GLY A 130 3.83 15.95 1.09
C GLY A 130 5.05 15.70 1.98
N THR A 131 6.13 16.48 1.85
CA THR A 131 7.32 16.39 2.74
C THR A 131 7.17 17.15 4.05
N VAL A 132 6.17 18.03 4.15
CA VAL A 132 5.85 18.80 5.35
C VAL A 132 4.50 18.32 5.90
N ASP A 133 4.49 17.93 7.17
CA ASP A 133 3.29 17.55 7.89
C ASP A 133 2.41 18.79 8.11
N GLN A 134 1.16 18.72 7.67
CA GLN A 134 0.21 19.84 7.78
C GLN A 134 -0.15 20.16 9.23
N ALA A 135 -0.08 19.17 10.12
CA ALA A 135 -0.49 19.31 11.51
C ALA A 135 0.60 19.90 12.41
N SER A 136 1.89 19.82 12.06
CA SER A 136 3.01 20.37 12.84
C SER A 136 3.80 21.45 12.11
N GLY A 137 3.77 21.48 10.77
CA GLY A 137 4.64 22.31 9.95
C GLY A 137 6.10 21.85 9.91
N LEU A 138 6.39 20.68 10.47
CA LEU A 138 7.69 20.01 10.47
C LEU A 138 7.70 18.92 9.39
N LEU A 139 8.80 18.17 9.26
CA LEU A 139 8.88 17.16 8.20
C LEU A 139 7.90 16.00 8.43
N ALA A 140 7.25 15.57 7.36
CA ALA A 140 6.63 14.25 7.27
C ALA A 140 7.70 13.23 6.85
N ARG A 141 7.34 11.94 6.80
CA ARG A 141 8.27 10.85 6.44
C ARG A 141 9.08 11.11 5.16
N GLY A 142 8.45 11.50 4.05
CA GLY A 142 9.18 11.73 2.81
C GLY A 142 10.25 12.83 2.92
N GLY A 143 10.00 13.82 3.78
CA GLY A 143 10.99 14.85 4.10
C GLY A 143 12.11 14.35 5.01
N LEU A 144 11.77 13.50 6.00
CA LEU A 144 12.76 12.85 6.86
C LEU A 144 13.73 11.96 6.07
N GLU A 145 13.22 11.14 5.14
CA GLU A 145 14.04 10.29 4.27
C GLU A 145 15.04 11.11 3.45
N GLN A 146 14.63 12.27 2.94
CA GLN A 146 15.51 13.17 2.18
C GLN A 146 16.60 13.81 3.05
N GLU A 147 16.28 14.21 4.28
CA GLU A 147 17.28 14.75 5.20
C GLU A 147 18.21 13.67 5.78
N VAL A 148 17.74 12.43 5.92
CA VAL A 148 18.60 11.28 6.24
C VAL A 148 19.55 10.99 5.08
N ALA A 149 19.08 11.04 3.83
CA ALA A 149 19.94 10.89 2.65
C ALA A 149 21.03 11.96 2.63
N THR A 150 20.67 13.20 2.98
CA THR A 150 21.61 14.32 3.11
C THR A 150 22.63 14.07 4.22
N ALA A 151 22.18 13.64 5.41
CA ALA A 151 23.05 13.31 6.54
C ALA A 151 24.08 12.22 6.19
N LEU A 152 23.66 11.18 5.45
CA LEU A 152 24.53 10.10 4.97
C LEU A 152 25.54 10.53 3.87
N GLN A 153 25.35 11.70 3.24
CA GLN A 153 26.32 12.26 2.29
C GLN A 153 27.43 13.06 3.00
N HIS A 154 27.18 13.51 4.22
CA HIS A 154 28.16 14.24 5.00
C HIS A 154 29.21 13.28 5.60
N ALA A 155 30.44 13.79 5.77
CA ALA A 155 31.53 13.03 6.38
C ALA A 155 31.37 12.88 7.91
N ASP A 156 30.43 13.60 8.51
CA ASP A 156 30.15 13.57 9.95
C ASP A 156 29.25 12.39 10.32
N VAL A 157 29.34 11.95 11.58
CA VAL A 157 28.45 10.94 12.13
C VAL A 157 27.13 11.58 12.57
N TYR A 158 26.02 10.97 12.16
CA TYR A 158 24.67 11.38 12.53
C TYR A 158 23.90 10.22 13.15
N GLY A 159 22.92 10.54 13.99
CA GLY A 159 21.97 9.60 14.53
C GLY A 159 20.55 10.13 14.50
N LEU A 160 19.60 9.22 14.35
CA LEU A 160 18.17 9.48 14.45
C LEU A 160 17.70 9.15 15.87
N VAL A 161 17.31 10.18 16.61
CA VAL A 161 16.67 10.05 17.92
C VAL A 161 15.17 9.89 17.71
N LEU A 162 14.58 8.85 18.31
CA LEU A 162 13.18 8.47 18.11
C LEU A 162 12.44 8.37 19.43
N LEU A 163 11.24 8.97 19.47
CA LEU A 163 10.30 8.86 20.57
C LEU A 163 8.97 8.32 20.04
N HIS A 164 8.57 7.13 20.48
CA HIS A 164 7.26 6.57 20.17
C HIS A 164 6.28 6.93 21.28
N LEU A 165 5.16 7.53 20.92
CA LEU A 165 4.23 8.15 21.85
C LEU A 165 3.02 7.25 22.09
N HIS A 166 2.43 7.34 23.29
CA HIS A 166 1.16 6.71 23.54
C HIS A 166 0.07 7.41 22.73
N PRO A 167 -0.81 6.67 22.04
CA PRO A 167 -2.05 7.22 21.51
C PRO A 167 -2.97 7.52 22.68
N GLY A 168 -2.69 8.59 23.43
CA GLY A 168 -3.50 9.00 24.58
C GLY A 168 -4.80 9.66 24.13
N GLU A 169 -5.78 9.67 25.03
CA GLU A 169 -6.99 10.50 24.95
C GLU A 169 -6.59 12.00 25.07
N GLY A 170 -5.98 12.55 24.02
CA GLY A 170 -5.58 13.94 23.94
C GLY A 170 -6.64 14.80 23.26
N ASN A 171 -6.58 16.12 23.50
CA ASN A 171 -7.38 17.10 22.77
C ASN A 171 -7.24 16.86 21.24
N PRO A 172 -8.32 16.57 20.50
CA PRO A 172 -8.27 16.32 19.06
C PRO A 172 -7.70 17.50 18.27
N GLU A 173 -7.72 18.71 18.82
CA GLU A 173 -7.16 19.91 18.20
C GLU A 173 -5.62 19.97 18.26
N SER A 174 -4.98 19.15 19.09
CA SER A 174 -3.52 19.12 19.21
C SER A 174 -3.01 17.71 19.51
N PRO A 175 -2.82 16.86 18.49
CA PRO A 175 -2.34 15.49 18.66
C PRO A 175 -1.02 15.41 19.45
N ALA A 176 -0.80 14.30 20.17
CA ALA A 176 0.40 14.09 20.99
C ALA A 176 1.70 14.24 20.17
N ALA A 177 1.74 13.68 18.96
CA ALA A 177 2.86 13.79 18.02
C ALA A 177 3.15 15.24 17.62
N VAL A 178 2.12 16.06 17.40
CA VAL A 178 2.28 17.49 17.09
C VAL A 178 2.87 18.24 18.28
N ARG A 179 2.32 18.04 19.49
CA ARG A 179 2.83 18.71 20.70
C ARG A 179 4.28 18.34 20.97
N ALA A 180 4.62 17.06 20.86
CA ALA A 180 5.96 16.54 21.05
C ALA A 180 6.93 17.12 20.01
N SER A 181 6.60 17.05 18.72
CA SER A 181 7.46 17.55 17.63
C SER A 181 7.72 19.05 17.75
N VAL A 182 6.68 19.84 18.07
CA VAL A 182 6.79 21.29 18.30
C VAL A 182 7.69 21.58 19.50
N ALA A 183 7.54 20.87 20.61
CA ALA A 183 8.34 21.09 21.81
C ALA A 183 9.82 20.73 21.59
N VAL A 184 10.07 19.62 20.90
CA VAL A 184 11.41 19.20 20.47
C VAL A 184 12.03 20.26 19.56
N HIS A 185 11.32 20.72 18.53
CA HIS A 185 11.84 21.76 17.63
C HIS A 185 12.11 23.09 18.36
N ARG A 186 11.29 23.50 19.32
CA ARG A 186 11.58 24.71 20.13
C ARG A 186 12.86 24.56 20.94
N THR A 187 13.18 23.35 21.38
CA THR A 187 14.40 23.06 22.14
C THR A 187 15.64 23.05 21.25
N TRP A 188 15.50 22.48 20.04
CA TRP A 188 16.54 22.48 19.01
C TRP A 188 16.02 23.06 17.70
N PRO A 189 15.95 24.40 17.55
CA PRO A 189 15.44 25.03 16.33
C PRO A 189 16.26 24.64 15.09
N SER A 190 17.51 24.20 15.30
CA SER A 190 18.43 23.76 14.25
C SER A 190 18.39 22.31 13.87
N ALA A 191 17.83 21.47 14.72
CA ALA A 191 17.69 20.06 14.38
C ALA A 191 16.57 19.87 13.35
N VAL A 192 16.78 18.90 12.47
CA VAL A 192 15.75 18.39 11.58
C VAL A 192 14.79 17.57 12.43
N VAL A 193 13.52 17.98 12.51
CA VAL A 193 12.48 17.29 13.28
C VAL A 193 11.40 16.81 12.32
N ALA A 194 10.99 15.56 12.52
CA ALA A 194 9.94 14.92 11.74
C ALA A 194 8.92 14.22 12.64
N SER A 195 7.71 14.07 12.13
CA SER A 195 6.63 13.31 12.76
C SER A 195 6.07 12.30 11.76
N GLU A 196 5.96 11.05 12.17
CA GLU A 196 5.32 9.98 11.40
C GLU A 196 4.42 9.16 12.33
N GLY A 197 3.11 9.22 12.11
CA GLY A 197 2.14 8.56 12.98
C GLY A 197 2.26 9.00 14.45
N GLN A 198 2.63 8.07 15.34
CA GLN A 198 2.87 8.33 16.76
C GLN A 198 4.36 8.46 17.12
N THR A 199 5.24 8.54 16.12
CA THR A 199 6.68 8.61 16.33
C THR A 199 7.21 9.99 15.96
N VAL A 200 8.03 10.57 16.83
CA VAL A 200 8.78 11.81 16.58
C VAL A 200 10.24 11.45 16.36
N GLY A 201 10.80 11.89 15.24
CA GLY A 201 12.19 11.67 14.85
C GLY A 201 12.97 12.98 14.82
N VAL A 202 14.22 12.94 15.28
CA VAL A 202 15.15 14.07 15.22
C VAL A 202 16.49 13.62 14.73
N ILE A 203 17.00 14.26 13.68
CA ILE A 203 18.37 14.02 13.20
C ILE A 203 19.31 14.87 14.03
N MET A 204 20.25 14.20 14.71
CA MET A 204 21.29 14.79 15.53
C MET A 204 22.66 14.44 14.98
N ARG A 205 23.61 15.37 15.08
CA ARG A 205 25.03 15.10 14.79
C ARG A 205 25.69 14.56 16.05
N GLY A 206 26.53 13.55 15.91
CA GLY A 206 27.29 12.94 17.01
C GLY A 206 27.26 11.42 16.99
N GLU A 207 28.14 10.83 17.80
CA GLU A 207 28.22 9.38 17.98
C GLU A 207 27.14 8.89 18.97
N ALA A 208 27.22 7.62 19.36
CA ALA A 208 26.26 6.98 20.25
C ALA A 208 26.09 7.72 21.58
N ALA A 209 27.18 8.19 22.20
CA ALA A 209 27.14 8.86 23.49
C ALA A 209 26.36 10.19 23.41
N GLU A 210 26.59 10.99 22.38
CA GLU A 210 25.86 12.23 22.15
C GLU A 210 24.39 11.96 21.85
N CYS A 211 24.09 10.96 21.01
CA CYS A 211 22.72 10.58 20.67
C CYS A 211 21.94 10.11 21.91
N VAL A 212 22.56 9.36 22.82
CA VAL A 212 21.96 8.97 24.11
C VAL A 212 21.62 10.20 24.94
N GLN A 213 22.53 11.17 25.03
CA GLN A 213 22.29 12.39 25.79
C GLN A 213 21.15 13.23 25.18
N GLN A 214 21.11 13.36 23.85
CA GLN A 214 20.03 14.08 23.17
C GLN A 214 18.68 13.36 23.31
N ALA A 215 18.66 12.02 23.25
CA ALA A 215 17.46 11.23 23.45
C ALA A 215 16.90 11.38 24.88
N LYS A 216 17.75 11.39 25.91
CA LYS A 216 17.34 11.66 27.30
C LYS A 216 16.71 13.05 27.43
N ARG A 217 17.35 14.06 26.86
CA ARG A 217 16.85 15.44 26.88
C ARG A 217 15.54 15.58 26.09
N ALA A 218 15.40 14.89 24.97
CA ALA A 218 14.18 14.93 24.16
C ALA A 218 13.02 14.26 24.91
N LEU A 219 13.30 13.15 25.61
CA LEU A 219 12.33 12.48 26.47
C LEU A 219 11.82 13.40 27.58
N GLU A 220 12.72 14.09 28.28
CA GLU A 220 12.37 15.07 29.33
C GLU A 220 11.50 16.21 28.78
N VAL A 221 11.86 16.76 27.62
CA VAL A 221 11.11 17.84 26.95
C VAL A 221 9.69 17.40 26.61
N VAL A 222 9.53 16.22 26.01
CA VAL A 222 8.23 15.69 25.58
C VAL A 222 7.35 15.34 26.79
N GLN A 223 7.93 14.70 27.82
CA GLN A 223 7.22 14.41 29.06
C GLN A 223 6.78 15.69 29.79
N GLY A 224 7.60 16.75 29.75
CA GLY A 224 7.25 18.07 30.27
C GLY A 224 6.04 18.72 29.60
N GLN A 225 5.63 18.26 28.41
CA GLN A 225 4.39 18.67 27.74
C GLN A 225 3.17 17.82 28.11
N GLY A 226 3.30 16.95 29.11
CA GLY A 226 2.25 15.98 29.48
C GLY A 226 2.00 14.92 28.42
N VAL A 227 2.96 14.68 27.52
CA VAL A 227 2.87 13.62 26.50
C VAL A 227 3.50 12.35 27.05
N LYS A 228 2.72 11.27 27.10
CA LYS A 228 3.21 9.95 27.50
C LYS A 228 4.02 9.33 26.36
N VAL A 229 5.29 9.04 26.64
CA VAL A 229 6.21 8.35 25.71
C VAL A 229 6.22 6.86 26.07
N LEU A 230 6.01 6.00 25.08
CA LEU A 230 6.04 4.54 25.21
C LEU A 230 7.45 3.98 25.08
N ALA A 231 8.25 4.52 24.15
CA ALA A 231 9.63 4.13 23.95
C ALA A 231 10.48 5.33 23.51
N CYS A 232 11.75 5.35 23.91
CA CYS A 232 12.74 6.34 23.47
C CYS A 232 14.03 5.62 23.11
N GLY A 233 14.61 5.96 21.96
CA GLY A 233 15.85 5.35 21.53
C GLY A 233 16.59 6.16 20.47
N TYR A 234 17.76 5.68 20.11
CA TYR A 234 18.57 6.27 19.06
C TYR A 234 19.01 5.22 18.04
N TRP A 235 19.22 5.67 16.82
CA TRP A 235 19.66 4.87 15.68
C TRP A 235 20.79 5.61 14.97
N ILE A 236 22.03 5.17 15.14
CA ILE A 236 23.16 5.74 14.38
C ILE A 236 22.92 5.50 12.90
N LEU A 237 23.16 6.49 12.04
CA LEU A 237 22.99 6.36 10.60
C LEU A 237 24.28 5.78 9.99
N GLU A 238 24.15 4.73 9.17
CA GLU A 238 25.28 4.12 8.46
C GLU A 238 24.90 3.82 7.00
N GLY A 239 25.90 3.76 6.12
CA GLY A 239 25.73 3.42 4.71
C GLY A 239 25.82 4.63 3.78
N GLU A 240 25.28 4.49 2.57
CA GLU A 240 25.28 5.53 1.55
C GLU A 240 23.91 6.21 1.46
N SER A 241 23.82 7.38 0.82
CA SER A 241 22.56 8.13 0.68
C SER A 241 21.40 7.34 0.05
N ALA A 242 21.70 6.34 -0.80
CA ALA A 242 20.70 5.45 -1.38
C ALA A 242 19.99 4.55 -0.32
N ASN A 243 20.60 4.38 0.85
CA ASN A 243 20.08 3.57 1.96
C ASN A 243 19.10 4.35 2.85
N ALA A 244 18.90 5.65 2.64
CA ALA A 244 18.15 6.51 3.56
C ALA A 244 16.73 6.02 3.86
N GLY A 245 15.98 5.59 2.84
CA GLY A 245 14.64 5.03 3.04
C GLY A 245 14.67 3.75 3.88
N SER A 246 15.67 2.89 3.69
CA SER A 246 15.88 1.69 4.50
C SER A 246 16.29 2.03 5.93
N GLU A 247 17.06 3.09 6.14
CA GLU A 247 17.49 3.52 7.47
C GLU A 247 16.30 4.07 8.28
N VAL A 248 15.43 4.87 7.66
CA VAL A 248 14.22 5.43 8.30
C VAL A 248 13.23 4.33 8.67
N GLU A 249 12.70 3.60 7.70
CA GLU A 249 12.80 2.14 7.70
C GLU A 249 12.91 1.38 9.03
N LEU A 250 14.10 0.82 9.15
CA LEU A 250 14.53 -0.04 10.22
C LEU A 250 14.45 0.67 11.58
N ALA A 251 14.69 1.98 11.62
CA ALA A 251 14.66 2.77 12.84
C ALA A 251 13.22 2.94 13.37
N LEU A 252 12.26 3.26 12.50
CA LEU A 252 10.84 3.37 12.85
C LEU A 252 10.28 2.03 13.32
N ASP A 253 10.55 0.96 12.59
CA ASP A 253 10.12 -0.37 12.99
C ASP A 253 10.77 -0.80 14.33
N ALA A 254 12.04 -0.44 14.57
CA ALA A 254 12.75 -0.77 15.80
C ALA A 254 12.12 -0.10 17.03
N ILE A 255 11.82 1.21 16.94
CA ILE A 255 11.21 1.93 18.07
C ILE A 255 9.77 1.47 18.34
N GLU A 256 9.02 1.11 17.28
CA GLU A 256 7.68 0.54 17.43
C GLU A 256 7.73 -0.83 18.12
N ALA A 257 8.69 -1.68 17.76
CA ALA A 257 8.90 -2.98 18.42
C ALA A 257 9.24 -2.82 19.91
N THR A 258 10.04 -1.80 20.28
CA THR A 258 10.34 -1.46 21.68
C THR A 258 9.09 -1.02 22.45
N ALA A 259 8.13 -0.38 21.77
CA ALA A 259 6.88 0.11 22.38
C ALA A 259 5.78 -0.96 22.57
N GLY A 260 5.96 -2.19 22.06
CA GLY A 260 4.98 -3.27 22.15
C GLY A 260 4.69 -3.79 23.57
N PRO A 261 3.72 -4.71 23.75
CA PRO A 261 3.23 -5.16 25.06
C PRO A 261 4.25 -5.92 25.94
N ALA A 262 5.39 -6.33 25.37
CA ALA A 262 6.51 -6.94 26.08
C ALA A 262 7.62 -5.93 26.47
N GLY A 263 7.53 -4.69 25.99
CA GLY A 263 8.46 -3.62 26.30
C GLY A 263 8.36 -3.24 27.77
N HIS A 264 9.51 -3.20 28.46
CA HIS A 264 9.57 -2.62 29.79
C HIS A 264 9.31 -1.13 29.64
N ALA A 265 8.33 -0.60 30.38
CA ALA A 265 8.14 0.83 30.55
C ALA A 265 9.28 1.39 31.42
N SER A 266 10.54 1.22 31.00
CA SER A 266 11.64 1.95 31.57
C SER A 266 11.78 3.26 30.78
N GLY A 267 11.86 4.39 31.47
CA GLY A 267 12.23 5.68 30.87
C GLY A 267 13.69 5.71 30.40
N GLU A 268 14.21 4.59 29.92
CA GLU A 268 15.59 4.36 29.55
C GLU A 268 15.73 4.50 28.02
N VAL A 269 16.78 5.19 27.60
CA VAL A 269 17.08 5.37 26.19
C VAL A 269 17.71 4.09 25.65
N THR A 270 17.10 3.55 24.61
CA THR A 270 17.50 2.28 24.01
C THR A 270 18.37 2.49 22.76
N ASP A 271 19.43 1.70 22.62
CA ASP A 271 20.13 1.56 21.33
C ASP A 271 19.27 0.70 20.40
N LEU A 272 18.58 1.35 19.46
CA LEU A 272 17.64 0.68 18.55
C LEU A 272 18.36 -0.19 17.54
N ARG A 273 19.57 0.23 17.15
CA ARG A 273 20.43 -0.51 16.23
C ARG A 273 21.04 -1.72 16.93
N GLY A 274 21.51 -1.56 18.15
CA GLY A 274 21.98 -2.64 19.04
C GLY A 274 20.87 -3.64 19.40
N MET A 275 19.63 -3.19 19.63
CA MET A 275 18.47 -4.08 19.79
C MET A 275 18.22 -4.92 18.54
N ARG A 276 18.39 -4.34 17.36
CA ARG A 276 18.37 -5.07 16.09
C ARG A 276 19.65 -5.85 15.80
N GLN A 277 20.70 -5.80 16.62
CA GLN A 277 21.78 -6.79 16.52
C GLN A 277 21.33 -8.18 17.05
N GLY A 278 20.24 -8.25 17.82
CA GLY A 278 19.48 -9.49 18.02
C GLY A 278 18.75 -9.98 16.75
N LEU A 279 18.74 -9.15 15.71
CA LEU A 279 18.21 -9.35 14.36
C LEU A 279 19.37 -9.51 13.35
N ARG A 280 20.60 -9.79 13.80
CA ARG A 280 21.61 -10.38 12.92
C ARG A 280 21.04 -11.68 12.40
N MET A 281 21.07 -11.84 11.07
CA MET A 281 20.84 -13.17 10.49
C MET A 281 21.70 -14.16 11.27
N SER A 282 21.05 -15.15 11.86
CA SER A 282 21.75 -16.17 12.61
C SER A 282 22.70 -16.91 11.66
N ILE A 283 23.77 -17.51 12.20
CA ILE A 283 24.65 -18.32 11.37
C ILE A 283 23.84 -19.50 10.83
N ALA A 284 24.00 -19.81 9.54
CA ALA A 284 23.21 -20.85 8.88
C ALA A 284 23.30 -22.21 9.59
N SER A 285 24.49 -22.55 10.13
CA SER A 285 24.69 -23.74 10.97
C SER A 285 23.73 -23.78 12.15
N ASP A 286 23.62 -22.70 12.90
CA ASP A 286 22.84 -22.65 14.14
C ASP A 286 21.34 -22.76 13.87
N VAL A 287 20.88 -22.15 12.77
CA VAL A 287 19.50 -22.23 12.30
C VAL A 287 19.14 -23.64 11.88
N LEU A 288 20.02 -24.29 11.11
CA LEU A 288 19.83 -25.67 10.64
C LEU A 288 19.87 -26.65 11.81
N GLU A 289 20.84 -26.53 12.73
CA GLU A 289 20.93 -27.36 13.93
C GLU A 289 19.69 -27.23 14.80
N ARG A 290 19.21 -26.00 15.04
CA ARG A 290 18.00 -25.78 15.82
C ARG A 290 16.75 -26.35 15.17
N ALA A 291 16.68 -26.33 13.83
CA ALA A 291 15.56 -26.89 13.08
C ALA A 291 15.47 -28.43 13.19
N LEU A 292 16.58 -29.12 13.49
CA LEU A 292 16.57 -30.56 13.79
C LEU A 292 15.90 -30.89 15.12
N HIS A 293 15.77 -29.92 16.02
CA HIS A 293 15.15 -30.13 17.31
C HIS A 293 13.65 -30.42 17.15
N PRO A 294 13.08 -31.47 17.79
CA PRO A 294 11.70 -31.92 17.54
C PRO A 294 10.61 -30.91 17.93
N LYS A 295 10.96 -29.88 18.72
CA LYS A 295 10.07 -28.76 19.07
C LYS A 295 10.05 -27.62 18.05
N HIS A 296 10.91 -27.66 17.03
CA HIS A 296 11.04 -26.64 16.00
C HIS A 296 10.70 -27.21 14.61
N GLN A 297 10.44 -26.32 13.66
CA GLN A 297 10.27 -26.59 12.25
C GLN A 297 10.93 -25.47 11.44
N MET A 298 11.33 -25.78 10.21
CA MET A 298 11.88 -24.80 9.29
C MET A 298 10.80 -24.28 8.36
N LEU A 299 10.76 -22.97 8.16
CA LEU A 299 10.01 -22.34 7.08
C LEU A 299 11.01 -21.73 6.10
N LEU A 300 10.81 -21.98 4.81
CA LEU A 300 11.58 -21.36 3.74
C LEU A 300 10.73 -20.31 3.04
N PHE A 301 11.34 -19.17 2.75
CA PHE A 301 10.73 -18.05 2.02
C PHE A 301 11.61 -17.71 0.82
N GLY A 302 11.11 -17.90 -0.39
CA GLY A 302 11.81 -17.62 -1.64
C GLY A 302 11.30 -16.35 -2.31
N ILE A 303 12.18 -15.38 -2.50
CA ILE A 303 11.91 -14.20 -3.33
C ILE A 303 11.85 -14.66 -4.78
N GLU A 304 10.67 -14.54 -5.37
CA GLU A 304 10.42 -14.93 -6.76
C GLU A 304 11.05 -13.92 -7.74
N GLU A 305 11.27 -14.36 -8.98
CA GLU A 305 11.75 -13.54 -10.10
C GLU A 305 13.14 -12.92 -9.89
N GLN A 306 14.03 -13.64 -9.22
CA GLN A 306 15.38 -13.15 -8.90
C GLN A 306 16.16 -12.69 -10.14
N GLU A 307 15.93 -13.29 -11.31
CA GLU A 307 16.57 -12.86 -12.56
C GLU A 307 16.06 -11.48 -13.02
N ALA A 308 14.76 -11.20 -12.92
CA ALA A 308 14.18 -9.90 -13.25
C ALA A 308 14.66 -8.84 -12.26
N LEU A 309 14.70 -9.17 -10.97
CA LEU A 309 15.25 -8.31 -9.91
C LEU A 309 16.74 -8.03 -10.11
N GLY A 310 17.51 -9.02 -10.58
CA GLY A 310 18.93 -8.84 -10.91
C GLY A 310 19.17 -7.82 -12.03
N ARG A 311 18.20 -7.61 -12.93
CA ARG A 311 18.29 -6.59 -13.99
C ARG A 311 18.11 -5.16 -13.45
N VAL A 312 17.41 -4.99 -12.31
CA VAL A 312 17.33 -3.71 -11.58
C VAL A 312 18.68 -3.37 -10.96
N GLY A 313 19.38 -4.37 -10.43
CA GLY A 313 20.76 -4.21 -9.97
C GLY A 313 21.33 -5.45 -9.28
N PRO A 314 22.67 -5.61 -9.26
CA PRO A 314 23.33 -6.84 -8.80
C PRO A 314 23.18 -7.10 -7.29
N LYS A 315 22.85 -6.07 -6.49
CA LYS A 315 22.68 -6.17 -5.03
C LYS A 315 21.21 -6.18 -4.58
N VAL A 316 20.25 -6.07 -5.50
CA VAL A 316 18.83 -5.92 -5.17
C VAL A 316 18.30 -7.12 -4.38
N VAL A 317 18.60 -8.34 -4.84
CA VAL A 317 18.14 -9.56 -4.14
C VAL A 317 18.72 -9.63 -2.72
N ALA A 318 19.99 -9.31 -2.53
CA ALA A 318 20.61 -9.30 -1.20
C ALA A 318 20.01 -8.23 -0.27
N ALA A 319 19.71 -7.04 -0.79
CA ALA A 319 19.01 -6.01 -0.02
C ALA A 319 17.59 -6.46 0.38
N LEU A 320 16.88 -7.13 -0.54
CA LEU A 320 15.55 -7.69 -0.30
C LEU A 320 15.56 -8.85 0.70
N GLU A 321 16.62 -9.65 0.77
CA GLU A 321 16.79 -10.68 1.81
C GLU A 321 16.82 -10.07 3.21
N HIS A 322 17.52 -8.94 3.39
CA HIS A 322 17.54 -8.23 4.67
C HIS A 322 16.16 -7.67 5.06
N GLU A 323 15.44 -7.11 4.10
CA GLU A 323 14.08 -6.63 4.32
C GLU A 323 13.13 -7.79 4.67
N LEU A 324 13.24 -8.91 3.94
CA LEU A 324 12.45 -10.12 4.20
C LEU A 324 12.78 -10.71 5.58
N ALA A 325 14.04 -10.70 5.99
CA ALA A 325 14.45 -11.12 7.33
C ALA A 325 13.75 -10.30 8.43
N ALA A 326 13.66 -8.98 8.23
CA ALA A 326 12.96 -8.10 9.15
C ALA A 326 11.46 -8.43 9.23
N ILE A 327 10.81 -8.67 8.09
CA ILE A 327 9.39 -9.06 8.03
C ILE A 327 9.15 -10.42 8.69
N ILE A 328 10.03 -11.40 8.48
CA ILE A 328 9.93 -12.70 9.15
C ILE A 328 10.07 -12.51 10.67
N ALA A 329 11.03 -11.69 11.12
CA ALA A 329 11.25 -11.45 12.53
C ALA A 329 10.04 -10.77 13.21
N THR A 330 9.35 -9.84 12.55
CA THR A 330 8.14 -9.23 13.11
C THR A 330 6.99 -10.24 13.26
N GLN A 331 6.85 -11.18 12.33
CA GLN A 331 5.80 -12.21 12.38
C GLN A 331 6.08 -13.34 13.38
N VAL A 332 7.35 -13.72 13.55
CA VAL A 332 7.77 -14.81 14.44
C VAL A 332 8.02 -14.31 15.87
N GLY A 333 8.40 -13.04 16.04
CA GLY A 333 8.76 -12.41 17.32
C GLY A 333 10.24 -12.56 17.68
N PRO A 334 10.67 -12.05 18.85
CA PRO A 334 12.10 -11.87 19.22
C PRO A 334 12.90 -13.16 19.42
N SER A 335 12.27 -14.34 19.29
CA SER A 335 12.94 -15.65 19.37
C SER A 335 13.22 -16.27 18.00
N ALA A 336 12.88 -15.57 16.91
CA ALA A 336 13.08 -16.01 15.55
C ALA A 336 14.57 -16.12 15.23
N MET A 337 15.00 -17.30 14.77
CA MET A 337 16.30 -17.43 14.11
C MET A 337 16.05 -17.45 12.62
N VAL A 338 16.50 -16.39 11.94
CA VAL A 338 16.31 -16.18 10.51
C VAL A 338 17.69 -16.05 9.86
N THR A 339 17.87 -16.65 8.69
CA THR A 339 19.13 -16.56 7.92
C THR A 339 18.88 -16.77 6.43
N SER A 340 19.79 -16.28 5.59
CA SER A 340 19.80 -16.66 4.17
C SER A 340 20.43 -18.04 4.05
N LEU A 341 19.69 -18.99 3.47
CA LEU A 341 20.16 -20.36 3.24
C LEU A 341 20.62 -20.56 1.79
N ALA A 342 20.09 -19.77 0.86
CA ALA A 342 20.50 -19.72 -0.54
C ALA A 342 20.12 -18.35 -1.11
N PRO A 343 20.69 -17.91 -2.26
CA PRO A 343 20.36 -16.60 -2.84
C PRO A 343 18.86 -16.38 -3.01
N GLY A 344 18.35 -15.31 -2.41
CA GLY A 344 16.94 -14.93 -2.38
C GLY A 344 16.05 -15.91 -1.58
N VAL A 345 16.62 -16.76 -0.72
CA VAL A 345 15.86 -17.71 0.12
C VAL A 345 16.22 -17.57 1.59
N MET A 346 15.24 -17.15 2.37
CA MET A 346 15.35 -16.99 3.82
C MET A 346 14.78 -18.21 4.53
N GLY A 347 15.57 -18.79 5.43
CA GLY A 347 15.13 -19.83 6.36
C GLY A 347 14.78 -19.24 7.72
N ALA A 348 13.63 -19.62 8.26
CA ALA A 348 13.16 -19.24 9.58
C ALA A 348 12.91 -20.49 10.44
N CYS A 349 13.65 -20.62 11.55
CA CYS A 349 13.42 -21.67 12.53
C CYS A 349 12.39 -21.21 13.55
N VAL A 350 11.23 -21.88 13.58
CA VAL A 350 10.09 -21.50 14.42
C VAL A 350 9.63 -22.65 15.32
N PRO A 351 9.07 -22.39 16.51
CA PRO A 351 8.45 -23.43 17.33
C PRO A 351 7.29 -24.13 16.60
N ARG A 352 7.20 -25.46 16.69
CA ARG A 352 6.09 -26.24 16.09
C ARG A 352 4.70 -25.90 16.63
N LYS A 353 4.64 -25.27 17.81
CA LYS A 353 3.38 -24.78 18.39
C LYS A 353 2.79 -23.63 17.57
N LEU A 354 3.59 -22.93 16.77
CA LEU A 354 3.12 -21.89 15.86
C LEU A 354 2.54 -22.53 14.60
N ASN A 355 1.43 -21.99 14.13
CA ASN A 355 0.80 -22.42 12.89
C ASN A 355 1.62 -21.90 11.69
N ALA A 356 2.35 -22.81 11.04
CA ALA A 356 3.18 -22.53 9.87
C ALA A 356 2.40 -21.84 8.73
N GLY A 357 1.18 -22.31 8.47
CA GLY A 357 0.27 -21.73 7.48
C GLY A 357 -0.05 -20.26 7.76
N LYS A 358 -0.46 -19.97 8.98
CA LYS A 358 -0.78 -18.60 9.40
C LYS A 358 0.45 -17.69 9.31
N LEU A 359 1.63 -18.19 9.71
CA LEU A 359 2.86 -17.41 9.71
C LEU A 359 3.35 -17.15 8.28
N GLY A 360 3.39 -18.18 7.44
CA GLY A 360 3.81 -18.08 6.06
C GLY A 360 2.96 -17.10 5.26
N VAL A 361 1.63 -17.19 5.41
CA VAL A 361 0.69 -16.23 4.81
C VAL A 361 0.87 -14.82 5.36
N GLY A 362 1.11 -14.67 6.67
CA GLY A 362 1.37 -13.37 7.27
C GLY A 362 2.59 -12.67 6.67
N VAL A 363 3.71 -13.39 6.57
CA VAL A 363 4.96 -12.89 5.95
C VAL A 363 4.74 -12.56 4.48
N GLN A 364 4.06 -13.44 3.74
CA GLN A 364 3.74 -13.22 2.33
C GLN A 364 2.88 -11.97 2.12
N CYS A 365 1.78 -11.81 2.86
CA CYS A 365 0.96 -10.61 2.79
C CYS A 365 1.75 -9.34 3.17
N ASP A 366 2.62 -9.37 4.18
CA ASP A 366 3.48 -8.23 4.53
C ASP A 366 4.46 -7.89 3.40
N TRP A 367 5.05 -8.90 2.78
CA TRP A 367 5.94 -8.74 1.62
C TRP A 367 5.21 -8.09 0.45
N HIS A 368 4.00 -8.55 0.15
CA HIS A 368 3.14 -8.03 -0.92
C HIS A 368 2.64 -6.61 -0.66
N ALA A 369 2.46 -6.21 0.60
CA ALA A 369 2.02 -4.87 0.96
C ALA A 369 3.11 -3.79 0.78
N ARG A 370 4.39 -4.19 0.70
CA ARG A 370 5.50 -3.25 0.50
C ARG A 370 5.48 -2.66 -0.93
N PRO A 371 6.01 -1.44 -1.13
CA PRO A 371 6.05 -0.82 -2.46
C PRO A 371 6.74 -1.70 -3.51
N PRO A 372 6.30 -1.67 -4.78
CA PRO A 372 6.96 -2.43 -5.84
C PRO A 372 8.41 -1.99 -6.00
N ILE A 373 9.24 -2.91 -6.47
CA ILE A 373 10.66 -2.64 -6.72
C ILE A 373 10.76 -1.94 -8.07
N THR A 374 11.42 -0.79 -8.13
CA THR A 374 11.51 0.00 -9.35
C THR A 374 12.95 0.36 -9.70
N ASP A 375 13.27 0.35 -10.99
CA ASP A 375 14.48 0.94 -11.58
C ASP A 375 14.22 2.33 -12.18
N GLY A 376 13.04 2.91 -11.94
CA GLY A 376 12.56 4.16 -12.53
C GLY A 376 11.90 4.01 -13.91
N LYS A 377 11.90 2.82 -14.53
CA LYS A 377 11.26 2.53 -15.82
C LYS A 377 10.24 1.39 -15.77
N VAL A 378 10.50 0.40 -14.92
CA VAL A 378 9.67 -0.80 -14.73
C VAL A 378 9.32 -0.90 -13.24
N GLU A 379 8.05 -1.23 -12.95
CA GLU A 379 7.62 -1.65 -11.62
C GLU A 379 7.59 -3.19 -11.58
N LEU A 380 8.38 -3.78 -10.70
CA LEU A 380 8.36 -5.21 -10.41
C LEU A 380 7.55 -5.45 -9.13
N PRO A 381 6.47 -6.25 -9.20
CA PRO A 381 5.70 -6.59 -8.01
C PRO A 381 6.56 -7.43 -7.06
N ARG A 382 6.34 -7.26 -5.76
CA ARG A 382 6.98 -8.11 -4.75
C ARG A 382 6.25 -9.42 -4.70
N THR A 383 6.89 -10.49 -5.13
CA THR A 383 6.33 -11.86 -5.09
C THR A 383 7.18 -12.74 -4.20
N LEU A 384 6.51 -13.61 -3.43
CA LEU A 384 7.14 -14.47 -2.44
C LEU A 384 6.50 -15.84 -2.46
N SER A 385 7.34 -16.87 -2.51
CA SER A 385 6.95 -18.25 -2.25
C SER A 385 7.31 -18.63 -0.83
N TRP A 386 6.57 -19.55 -0.22
CA TRP A 386 6.99 -20.11 1.06
C TRP A 386 6.54 -21.56 1.22
N GLU A 387 7.28 -22.32 2.02
CA GLU A 387 6.95 -23.71 2.34
C GLU A 387 7.49 -24.11 3.73
N ALA A 388 6.82 -25.05 4.38
CA ALA A 388 7.30 -25.66 5.61
C ALA A 388 8.13 -26.91 5.29
N VAL A 389 9.35 -26.97 5.81
CA VAL A 389 10.27 -28.10 5.59
C VAL A 389 10.45 -28.87 6.89
N MET A 390 10.27 -30.18 6.80
CA MET A 390 10.43 -31.12 7.91
C MET A 390 11.74 -31.90 7.74
N GLY A 391 12.59 -31.92 8.76
CA GLY A 391 13.78 -32.79 8.81
C GLY A 391 15.08 -32.16 8.29
N THR A 392 16.04 -33.03 7.96
CA THR A 392 17.46 -32.70 7.70
C THR A 392 17.76 -32.06 6.35
N HIS A 393 16.76 -31.88 5.48
CA HIS A 393 16.97 -31.46 4.08
C HIS A 393 16.77 -29.96 3.81
N ALA A 394 16.62 -29.13 4.84
CA ALA A 394 16.33 -27.70 4.70
C ALA A 394 17.32 -26.94 3.79
N GLN A 395 18.63 -27.20 3.92
CA GLN A 395 19.66 -26.54 3.10
C GLN A 395 19.58 -26.94 1.61
N ALA A 396 19.39 -28.23 1.34
CA ALA A 396 19.24 -28.74 -0.02
C ALA A 396 17.97 -28.16 -0.66
N ARG A 397 16.86 -28.17 0.09
CA ARG A 397 15.59 -27.61 -0.37
C ARG A 397 15.65 -26.10 -0.59
N ALA A 398 16.36 -25.35 0.26
CA ALA A 398 16.58 -23.92 0.04
C ALA A 398 17.34 -23.65 -1.27
N THR A 399 18.32 -24.49 -1.61
CA THR A 399 19.06 -24.39 -2.87
C THR A 399 18.17 -24.69 -4.08
N GLU A 400 17.30 -25.68 -3.97
CA GLU A 400 16.29 -25.98 -5.00
C GLU A 400 15.31 -24.81 -5.15
N LEU A 401 14.73 -24.33 -4.05
CA LEU A 401 13.80 -23.19 -4.05
C LEU A 401 14.45 -21.93 -4.66
N SER A 402 15.72 -21.66 -4.36
CA SER A 402 16.46 -20.55 -4.97
C SER A 402 16.55 -20.68 -6.49
N ARG A 403 16.76 -21.89 -7.01
CA ARG A 403 16.73 -22.16 -8.46
C ARG A 403 15.33 -21.98 -9.03
N GLU A 404 14.31 -22.49 -8.34
CA GLU A 404 12.90 -22.38 -8.75
C GLU A 404 12.44 -20.91 -8.82
N CYS A 405 12.85 -20.10 -7.84
CA CYS A 405 12.52 -18.67 -7.78
C CYS A 405 13.38 -17.81 -8.71
N ARG A 406 14.57 -18.30 -9.13
CA ARG A 406 15.42 -17.64 -10.13
C ARG A 406 14.92 -17.87 -11.55
N ASP A 407 14.50 -19.10 -11.85
CA ASP A 407 14.18 -19.54 -13.21
C ASP A 407 12.86 -18.97 -13.73
N ALA A 408 12.90 -18.45 -14.95
CA ALA A 408 11.71 -18.16 -15.75
C ALA A 408 10.88 -19.40 -16.10
N HIS A 409 11.22 -20.62 -15.66
CA HIS A 409 10.44 -21.86 -15.71
C HIS A 409 10.13 -22.50 -14.33
N GLY A 410 10.33 -21.74 -13.24
CA GLY A 410 10.10 -22.11 -11.83
C GLY A 410 8.84 -22.94 -11.50
N VAL A 411 8.81 -23.55 -10.30
CA VAL A 411 7.78 -24.52 -9.89
C VAL A 411 6.43 -23.85 -9.63
N LEU A 412 5.33 -24.58 -9.84
CA LEU A 412 3.95 -24.08 -9.70
C LEU A 412 3.66 -23.42 -8.35
N SER A 413 4.19 -23.98 -7.25
CA SER A 413 4.05 -23.41 -5.90
C SER A 413 4.58 -21.98 -5.87
N ALA A 414 5.77 -21.80 -6.45
CA ALA A 414 6.51 -20.55 -6.51
C ALA A 414 6.00 -19.54 -7.54
N LEU A 415 4.82 -19.75 -8.13
CA LEU A 415 4.17 -18.77 -9.00
C LEU A 415 2.79 -18.35 -8.46
N SER A 416 2.31 -19.05 -7.45
CA SER A 416 0.97 -18.84 -6.89
C SER A 416 0.94 -17.91 -5.69
N GLY A 417 2.11 -17.66 -5.09
CA GLY A 417 2.19 -16.98 -3.80
C GLY A 417 1.62 -15.57 -3.78
N GLY A 418 1.82 -14.83 -4.87
CA GLY A 418 1.30 -13.47 -5.01
C GLY A 418 -0.07 -13.33 -5.67
N LEU A 419 -0.73 -14.44 -5.99
CA LEU A 419 -2.02 -14.40 -6.68
C LEU A 419 -3.17 -14.41 -5.66
N PRO A 420 -4.34 -13.83 -6.02
CA PRO A 420 -5.54 -13.92 -5.20
C PRO A 420 -5.95 -15.37 -4.90
N TYR A 421 -6.47 -15.63 -3.69
CA TYR A 421 -6.90 -16.93 -3.19
C TYR A 421 -7.68 -17.79 -4.20
N PRO A 422 -8.64 -17.25 -4.98
CA PRO A 422 -9.36 -18.07 -5.94
C PRO A 422 -8.50 -18.71 -7.04
N ILE A 423 -7.31 -18.16 -7.32
CA ILE A 423 -6.32 -18.72 -8.22
C ILE A 423 -5.29 -19.51 -7.42
N ALA A 424 -4.68 -18.89 -6.41
CA ALA A 424 -3.61 -19.49 -5.62
C ALA A 424 -4.06 -20.76 -4.89
N GLY A 425 -5.26 -20.78 -4.32
CA GLY A 425 -5.83 -21.95 -3.65
C GLY A 425 -6.11 -23.11 -4.60
N ARG A 426 -6.44 -22.84 -5.88
CA ARG A 426 -6.58 -23.88 -6.91
C ARG A 426 -5.24 -24.44 -7.34
N VAL A 427 -4.21 -23.60 -7.44
CA VAL A 427 -2.84 -24.07 -7.68
C VAL A 427 -2.39 -24.95 -6.52
N HIS A 428 -2.68 -24.55 -5.29
CA HIS A 428 -2.39 -25.35 -4.10
C HIS A 428 -3.16 -26.68 -4.07
N ALA A 429 -4.44 -26.68 -4.45
CA ALA A 429 -5.23 -27.90 -4.60
C ALA A 429 -4.66 -28.82 -5.69
N ALA A 430 -4.21 -28.27 -6.82
CA ALA A 430 -3.49 -29.04 -7.83
C ALA A 430 -2.22 -29.65 -7.24
N ILE A 431 -1.42 -28.85 -6.52
CA ILE A 431 -0.19 -29.30 -5.84
C ILE A 431 -0.46 -30.47 -4.88
N GLY A 432 -1.57 -30.42 -4.16
CA GLY A 432 -1.98 -31.44 -3.18
C GLY A 432 -2.77 -32.64 -3.73
N ALA A 433 -2.98 -32.75 -5.05
CA ALA A 433 -3.73 -33.84 -5.66
C ALA A 433 -3.13 -35.22 -5.34
N ALA A 434 -3.98 -36.22 -5.08
CA ALA A 434 -3.59 -37.55 -4.64
C ALA A 434 -3.22 -38.49 -5.80
N SER A 435 -3.60 -38.15 -7.04
CA SER A 435 -3.33 -38.97 -8.23
C SER A 435 -2.96 -38.12 -9.46
N SER A 436 -2.39 -38.73 -10.50
CA SER A 436 -2.03 -37.99 -11.72
C SER A 436 -3.26 -37.51 -12.48
N VAL A 437 -4.33 -38.32 -12.50
CA VAL A 437 -5.61 -37.92 -13.09
C VAL A 437 -6.21 -36.73 -12.33
N GLU A 438 -6.20 -36.79 -11.00
CA GLU A 438 -6.67 -35.68 -10.17
C GLU A 438 -5.81 -34.42 -10.37
N ARG A 439 -4.48 -34.57 -10.48
CA ARG A 439 -3.56 -33.48 -10.77
C ARG A 439 -3.92 -32.76 -12.07
N VAL A 440 -4.10 -33.50 -13.18
CA VAL A 440 -4.51 -32.93 -14.47
C VAL A 440 -5.86 -32.22 -14.36
N LYS A 441 -6.85 -32.84 -13.71
CA LYS A 441 -8.15 -32.22 -13.47
C LYS A 441 -8.02 -30.89 -12.72
N MET A 442 -7.24 -30.87 -11.65
CA MET A 442 -7.02 -29.66 -10.85
C MET A 442 -6.25 -28.56 -11.63
N LEU A 443 -5.35 -28.93 -12.55
CA LEU A 443 -4.69 -27.95 -13.44
C LEU A 443 -5.70 -27.30 -14.41
N PHE A 444 -6.68 -28.05 -14.92
CA PHE A 444 -7.78 -27.46 -15.68
C PHE A 444 -8.72 -26.61 -14.81
N ASP A 445 -8.90 -26.98 -13.55
CA ASP A 445 -9.63 -26.16 -12.58
C ASP A 445 -8.92 -24.83 -12.29
N VAL A 446 -7.58 -24.77 -12.30
CA VAL A 446 -6.80 -23.51 -12.23
C VAL A 446 -7.13 -22.60 -13.41
N LEU A 447 -7.19 -23.14 -14.63
CA LEU A 447 -7.57 -22.38 -15.83
C LEU A 447 -9.00 -21.83 -15.70
N GLU A 448 -9.95 -22.68 -15.31
CA GLU A 448 -11.34 -22.26 -15.15
C GLU A 448 -11.49 -21.19 -14.08
N GLY A 449 -10.85 -21.39 -12.94
CA GLY A 449 -10.85 -20.42 -11.85
C GLY A 449 -10.27 -19.08 -12.27
N THR A 450 -9.15 -19.09 -12.98
CA THR A 450 -8.51 -17.86 -13.44
C THR A 450 -9.42 -17.06 -14.37
N TRP A 451 -10.04 -17.70 -15.36
CA TRP A 451 -10.93 -16.98 -16.28
C TRP A 451 -12.19 -16.47 -15.62
N ARG A 452 -12.75 -17.24 -14.69
CA ARG A 452 -13.92 -16.81 -13.92
C ARG A 452 -13.57 -15.62 -13.01
N PHE A 453 -12.40 -15.62 -12.39
CA PHE A 453 -11.90 -14.48 -11.61
C PHE A 453 -11.71 -13.23 -12.48
N ILE A 454 -11.00 -13.36 -13.62
CA ILE A 454 -10.78 -12.24 -14.56
C ILE A 454 -12.12 -11.69 -15.06
N ALA A 455 -13.05 -12.58 -15.45
CA ALA A 455 -14.38 -12.17 -15.91
C ALA A 455 -15.16 -11.42 -14.83
N ALA A 456 -15.14 -11.91 -13.58
CA ALA A 456 -15.78 -11.25 -12.46
C ALA A 456 -15.20 -9.85 -12.20
N VAL A 457 -13.87 -9.71 -12.20
CA VAL A 457 -13.18 -8.42 -12.01
C VAL A 457 -13.53 -7.44 -13.13
N LEU A 458 -13.38 -7.85 -14.39
CA LEU A 458 -13.61 -6.97 -15.54
C LEU A 458 -15.10 -6.61 -15.68
N ALA A 459 -16.01 -7.56 -15.43
CA ALA A 459 -17.43 -7.29 -15.43
C ALA A 459 -17.81 -6.32 -14.30
N ALA A 460 -17.33 -6.55 -13.06
CA ALA A 460 -17.56 -5.65 -11.95
C ALA A 460 -17.07 -4.22 -12.26
N ALA A 461 -15.88 -4.09 -12.82
CA ALA A 461 -15.33 -2.81 -13.24
C ALA A 461 -16.17 -2.15 -14.34
N TYR A 462 -16.60 -2.91 -15.35
CA TYR A 462 -17.40 -2.40 -16.46
C TYR A 462 -18.73 -1.84 -15.94
N PHE A 463 -19.40 -2.56 -15.04
CA PHE A 463 -20.68 -2.12 -14.48
C PHE A 463 -20.54 -1.00 -13.43
N ALA A 464 -19.39 -0.90 -12.76
CA ALA A 464 -19.08 0.18 -11.83
C ALA A 464 -18.70 1.51 -12.52
N LYS A 465 -18.43 1.50 -13.84
CA LYS A 465 -18.10 2.70 -14.62
C LYS A 465 -19.21 3.76 -14.49
N ALA A 466 -18.87 4.91 -13.90
CA ALA A 466 -19.75 6.08 -13.92
C ALA A 466 -20.03 6.46 -15.39
N ALA A 467 -21.28 6.80 -15.72
CA ALA A 467 -21.59 7.41 -17.01
C ALA A 467 -20.82 8.74 -17.07
N GLN A 468 -19.72 8.79 -17.84
CA GLN A 468 -19.05 10.06 -18.07
C GLN A 468 -20.00 10.93 -18.90
N PRO A 469 -20.27 12.19 -18.50
CA PRO A 469 -20.85 13.13 -19.44
C PRO A 469 -19.85 13.30 -20.57
N SER A 470 -20.28 13.03 -21.80
CA SER A 470 -19.48 13.18 -23.01
C SER A 470 -18.86 14.59 -23.03
N SER A 471 -17.57 14.67 -22.71
CA SER A 471 -16.79 15.88 -22.97
C SER A 471 -16.64 15.96 -24.48
N GLY A 472 -17.13 17.06 -25.05
CA GLY A 472 -17.20 17.29 -26.49
C GLY A 472 -15.84 17.55 -27.11
N GLU A 473 -14.95 16.57 -27.11
CA GLU A 473 -13.78 16.56 -27.99
C GLU A 473 -13.98 15.51 -29.09
N VAL A 474 -13.97 16.04 -30.31
CA VAL A 474 -14.18 15.36 -31.58
C VAL A 474 -13.06 14.34 -31.80
N GLY A 475 -13.36 13.07 -31.49
CA GLY A 475 -12.68 11.90 -32.00
C GLY A 475 -13.73 10.95 -32.55
N SER A 476 -13.76 10.79 -33.86
CA SER A 476 -14.69 9.96 -34.63
C SER A 476 -14.83 8.53 -34.09
N GLY A 477 -15.86 8.30 -33.28
CA GLY A 477 -16.23 6.99 -32.72
C GLY A 477 -17.70 6.94 -32.33
N GLU A 478 -18.60 7.38 -33.21
CA GLU A 478 -20.07 7.43 -33.01
C GLU A 478 -20.75 6.04 -32.90
N GLY A 479 -20.09 5.02 -32.35
CA GLY A 479 -20.67 3.69 -32.17
C GLY A 479 -20.07 2.82 -31.07
N GLY A 480 -19.12 3.30 -30.26
CA GLY A 480 -18.38 2.45 -29.32
C GLY A 480 -19.18 1.98 -28.10
N GLU A 481 -19.67 2.91 -27.28
CA GLU A 481 -20.25 2.56 -25.96
C GLU A 481 -21.63 1.88 -26.06
N ASP A 482 -22.47 2.30 -27.02
CA ASP A 482 -23.77 1.69 -27.28
C ASP A 482 -23.65 0.29 -27.89
N ASP A 483 -22.64 0.05 -28.73
CA ASP A 483 -22.41 -1.28 -29.31
C ASP A 483 -21.83 -2.26 -28.28
N GLU A 484 -20.95 -1.81 -27.39
CA GLU A 484 -20.47 -2.62 -26.26
C GLU A 484 -21.60 -3.06 -25.33
N LEU A 485 -22.47 -2.13 -24.92
CA LEU A 485 -23.60 -2.44 -24.06
C LEU A 485 -24.59 -3.37 -24.77
N ARG A 486 -24.79 -3.18 -26.08
CA ARG A 486 -25.60 -4.08 -26.92
C ARG A 486 -25.01 -5.50 -26.97
N GLN A 487 -23.69 -5.65 -27.12
CA GLN A 487 -23.02 -6.95 -27.12
C GLN A 487 -23.14 -7.65 -25.76
N ILE A 488 -22.95 -6.92 -24.64
CA ILE A 488 -23.11 -7.48 -23.28
C ILE A 488 -24.57 -7.85 -23.01
N ARG A 489 -25.54 -7.06 -23.49
CA ARG A 489 -26.96 -7.40 -23.41
C ARG A 489 -27.29 -8.67 -24.19
N ALA A 490 -26.84 -8.77 -25.44
CA ALA A 490 -27.03 -9.97 -26.26
C ALA A 490 -26.42 -11.22 -25.60
N PHE A 491 -25.24 -11.07 -25.00
CA PHE A 491 -24.63 -12.12 -24.18
C PHE A 491 -25.51 -12.50 -23.00
N HIS A 492 -25.98 -11.52 -22.21
CA HIS A 492 -26.86 -11.75 -21.05
C HIS A 492 -28.12 -12.51 -21.45
N GLU A 493 -28.82 -12.06 -22.49
CA GLU A 493 -30.05 -12.70 -22.97
C GLU A 493 -29.85 -14.17 -23.36
N ARG A 494 -28.70 -14.49 -23.96
CA ARG A 494 -28.35 -15.87 -24.33
C ARG A 494 -28.09 -16.77 -23.13
N VAL A 495 -27.64 -16.20 -22.01
CA VAL A 495 -27.20 -16.98 -20.84
C VAL A 495 -28.11 -16.83 -19.61
N LYS A 496 -29.13 -15.95 -19.65
CA LYS A 496 -29.95 -15.54 -18.50
C LYS A 496 -30.64 -16.67 -17.76
N THR A 497 -30.94 -17.79 -18.42
CA THR A 497 -31.61 -18.96 -17.83
C THR A 497 -30.66 -19.99 -17.26
N ARG A 498 -29.36 -19.92 -17.58
CA ARG A 498 -28.38 -20.95 -17.17
C ARG A 498 -28.10 -20.89 -15.66
N SER A 499 -28.02 -22.04 -15.01
CA SER A 499 -27.64 -22.19 -13.58
C SER A 499 -26.12 -22.33 -13.37
N GLY A 500 -25.33 -22.11 -14.42
CA GLY A 500 -23.87 -22.12 -14.42
C GLY A 500 -23.33 -21.77 -15.82
N LEU A 501 -22.32 -20.91 -15.88
CA LEU A 501 -21.66 -20.55 -17.14
C LEU A 501 -20.48 -21.49 -17.40
N PRO A 502 -20.36 -22.09 -18.61
CA PRO A 502 -19.18 -22.85 -18.98
C PRO A 502 -17.98 -21.92 -19.16
N LEU A 503 -16.77 -22.48 -19.10
CA LEU A 503 -15.52 -21.73 -19.28
C LEU A 503 -15.52 -20.84 -20.53
N GLY A 504 -16.02 -21.33 -21.66
CA GLY A 504 -16.13 -20.54 -22.89
C GLY A 504 -16.95 -19.25 -22.72
N SER A 505 -18.03 -19.29 -21.93
CA SER A 505 -18.86 -18.12 -21.65
C SER A 505 -18.19 -17.13 -20.69
N TRP A 506 -17.42 -17.61 -19.70
CA TRP A 506 -16.62 -16.72 -18.84
C TRP A 506 -15.53 -16.00 -19.63
N ARG A 507 -14.87 -16.69 -20.55
CA ARG A 507 -13.87 -16.10 -21.45
C ARG A 507 -14.47 -15.03 -22.34
N GLU A 508 -15.63 -15.31 -22.92
CA GLU A 508 -16.37 -14.34 -23.73
C GLU A 508 -16.77 -13.10 -22.91
N LEU A 509 -17.31 -13.29 -21.71
CA LEU A 509 -17.65 -12.18 -20.81
C LEU A 509 -16.44 -11.31 -20.46
N ALA A 510 -15.30 -11.92 -20.11
CA ALA A 510 -14.06 -11.20 -19.83
C ALA A 510 -13.63 -10.32 -21.01
N ARG A 511 -13.68 -10.84 -22.24
CA ARG A 511 -13.32 -10.09 -23.44
C ARG A 511 -14.30 -8.96 -23.74
N LEU A 512 -15.60 -9.22 -23.62
CA LEU A 512 -16.63 -8.20 -23.82
C LEU A 512 -16.47 -7.05 -22.83
N ALA A 513 -16.27 -7.37 -21.54
CA ALA A 513 -16.04 -6.36 -20.52
C ALA A 513 -14.73 -5.59 -20.76
N ALA A 514 -13.66 -6.26 -21.21
CA ALA A 514 -12.38 -5.63 -21.51
C ALA A 514 -12.43 -4.60 -22.65
N LYS A 515 -13.32 -4.79 -23.64
CA LYS A 515 -13.50 -3.84 -24.74
C LYS A 515 -13.81 -2.43 -24.23
N GLY A 516 -14.64 -2.32 -23.19
CA GLY A 516 -14.98 -1.04 -22.55
C GLY A 516 -13.83 -0.35 -21.82
N PHE A 517 -12.63 -0.95 -21.82
CA PHE A 517 -11.40 -0.36 -21.32
C PHE A 517 -10.33 -0.15 -22.38
N GLN A 518 -10.62 -0.41 -23.66
CA GLN A 518 -9.68 -0.12 -24.74
C GLN A 518 -9.33 1.37 -24.78
N GLY A 519 -8.04 1.68 -24.93
CA GLY A 519 -7.52 3.05 -24.92
C GLY A 519 -7.42 3.71 -23.54
N ARG A 520 -7.99 3.12 -22.48
CA ARG A 520 -7.92 3.69 -21.12
C ARG A 520 -6.55 3.49 -20.48
N THR A 521 -6.04 4.55 -19.88
CA THR A 521 -4.73 4.59 -19.19
C THR A 521 -4.85 4.48 -17.67
N ASP A 522 -6.06 4.46 -17.11
CA ASP A 522 -6.24 4.18 -15.68
C ASP A 522 -5.85 2.74 -15.32
N PRO A 523 -5.60 2.45 -14.03
CA PRO A 523 -5.07 1.14 -13.61
C PRO A 523 -5.93 -0.06 -14.01
N ILE A 524 -7.25 0.08 -14.13
CA ILE A 524 -8.12 -1.02 -14.60
C ILE A 524 -7.93 -1.24 -16.11
N GLY A 525 -7.86 -0.16 -16.90
CA GLY A 525 -7.56 -0.26 -18.33
C GLY A 525 -6.16 -0.80 -18.63
N VAL A 526 -5.18 -0.48 -17.79
CA VAL A 526 -3.84 -1.09 -17.83
C VAL A 526 -3.92 -2.57 -17.47
N LEU A 527 -4.62 -2.93 -16.39
CA LEU A 527 -4.79 -4.33 -15.98
C LEU A 527 -5.44 -5.17 -17.09
N ALA A 528 -6.53 -4.68 -17.69
CA ALA A 528 -7.23 -5.37 -18.77
C ALA A 528 -6.34 -5.59 -20.00
N ARG A 529 -5.60 -4.55 -20.41
CA ARG A 529 -4.64 -4.64 -21.53
C ARG A 529 -3.50 -5.60 -21.22
N GLN A 530 -2.95 -5.53 -20.02
CA GLN A 530 -1.85 -6.39 -19.63
C GLN A 530 -2.36 -7.83 -19.62
N LEU A 531 -3.40 -8.19 -18.86
CA LEU A 531 -3.86 -9.58 -18.74
C LEU A 531 -4.28 -10.23 -20.07
N LEU A 532 -5.05 -9.52 -20.90
CA LEU A 532 -5.56 -10.10 -22.15
C LEU A 532 -4.63 -9.90 -23.35
N GLY A 533 -3.69 -8.95 -23.26
CA GLY A 533 -2.73 -8.62 -24.30
C GLY A 533 -1.31 -9.17 -24.07
N VAL A 534 -1.06 -9.95 -23.01
CA VAL A 534 0.28 -10.52 -22.75
C VAL A 534 0.72 -11.39 -23.93
N LYS A 535 1.88 -11.05 -24.48
CA LYS A 535 2.70 -11.96 -25.29
C LYS A 535 3.62 -12.74 -24.35
N LEU A 536 3.50 -14.07 -24.37
CA LEU A 536 4.26 -14.99 -23.51
C LEU A 536 5.56 -15.41 -24.18
N SER A 537 5.54 -15.56 -25.51
CA SER A 537 6.71 -15.75 -26.36
C SER A 537 6.49 -15.06 -27.71
N GLU A 538 7.48 -15.10 -28.61
CA GLU A 538 7.37 -14.52 -29.95
C GLU A 538 6.13 -15.01 -30.72
N ASN A 539 5.68 -16.25 -30.46
CA ASN A 539 4.59 -16.91 -31.17
C ASN A 539 3.40 -17.31 -30.29
N GLN A 540 3.40 -17.00 -28.99
CA GLN A 540 2.36 -17.43 -28.05
C GLN A 540 1.78 -16.25 -27.27
N THR A 541 0.46 -16.08 -27.34
CA THR A 541 -0.31 -15.14 -26.52
C THR A 541 -1.04 -15.86 -25.40
N PHE A 542 -1.45 -15.11 -24.37
CA PHE A 542 -2.32 -15.62 -23.31
C PHE A 542 -3.56 -16.36 -23.84
N ASP A 543 -4.20 -15.80 -24.88
CA ASP A 543 -5.40 -16.38 -25.48
C ASP A 543 -5.12 -17.68 -26.24
N THR A 544 -3.99 -17.77 -26.96
CA THR A 544 -3.61 -19.01 -27.67
C THR A 544 -3.33 -20.15 -26.69
N LEU A 545 -2.58 -19.89 -25.61
CA LEU A 545 -2.32 -20.88 -24.56
C LEU A 545 -3.60 -21.29 -23.84
N SER A 546 -4.49 -20.34 -23.54
CA SER A 546 -5.79 -20.64 -22.95
C SER A 546 -6.70 -21.47 -23.88
N ASN A 547 -6.66 -21.24 -25.19
CA ASN A 547 -7.42 -22.04 -26.16
C ASN A 547 -6.93 -23.48 -26.17
N LEU A 548 -5.61 -23.67 -26.18
CA LEU A 548 -4.99 -24.98 -26.16
C LEU A 548 -5.38 -25.76 -24.89
N LEU A 549 -5.21 -25.17 -23.70
CA LEU A 549 -5.64 -25.81 -22.45
C LEU A 549 -7.15 -26.11 -22.41
N HIS A 550 -7.98 -25.25 -22.99
CA HIS A 550 -9.41 -25.50 -23.05
C HIS A 550 -9.77 -26.67 -23.99
N SER A 551 -9.09 -26.76 -25.13
CA SER A 551 -9.24 -27.90 -26.05
C SER A 551 -8.84 -29.21 -25.36
N GLU A 552 -7.70 -29.22 -24.68
CA GLU A 552 -7.22 -30.41 -23.97
C GLU A 552 -8.12 -30.80 -22.80
N ARG A 553 -8.70 -29.83 -22.09
CA ARG A 553 -9.74 -30.11 -21.09
C ARG A 553 -10.95 -30.82 -21.70
N ASN A 554 -11.43 -30.37 -22.86
CA ASN A 554 -12.58 -31.00 -23.51
C ASN A 554 -12.23 -32.43 -23.97
N ASN A 555 -11.02 -32.62 -24.51
CA ASN A 555 -10.51 -33.95 -24.85
C ASN A 555 -10.46 -34.86 -23.61
N PHE A 556 -9.95 -34.36 -22.49
CA PHE A 556 -9.90 -35.07 -21.22
C PHE A 556 -11.30 -35.45 -20.72
N ALA A 557 -12.28 -34.55 -20.80
CA ALA A 557 -13.65 -34.80 -20.34
C ALA A 557 -14.40 -35.87 -21.16
N HIS A 558 -14.04 -36.05 -22.43
CA HIS A 558 -14.70 -36.98 -23.35
C HIS A 558 -13.91 -38.27 -23.61
N SER A 559 -12.66 -38.36 -23.17
CA SER A 559 -11.80 -39.53 -23.36
C SER A 559 -11.75 -40.41 -22.11
N HIS A 560 -11.57 -41.72 -22.28
CA HIS A 560 -11.19 -42.60 -21.17
C HIS A 560 -9.75 -42.31 -20.74
N TYR A 561 -9.61 -41.37 -19.82
CA TYR A 561 -8.32 -40.90 -19.33
C TYR A 561 -7.93 -41.71 -18.07
N ASN A 562 -6.83 -42.45 -18.15
CA ASN A 562 -6.35 -43.33 -17.08
C ASN A 562 -5.05 -42.80 -16.45
N GLU A 563 -4.61 -43.39 -15.34
CA GLU A 563 -3.40 -42.97 -14.61
C GLU A 563 -2.14 -43.03 -15.48
N ALA A 564 -2.01 -44.00 -16.38
CA ALA A 564 -0.85 -44.13 -17.25
C ALA A 564 -0.74 -42.96 -18.24
N ARG A 565 -1.85 -42.58 -18.88
CA ARG A 565 -1.90 -41.43 -19.79
C ARG A 565 -1.74 -40.11 -19.03
N ALA A 566 -2.41 -39.98 -17.88
CA ALA A 566 -2.27 -38.82 -17.03
C ALA A 566 -0.83 -38.62 -16.55
N GLY A 567 -0.15 -39.68 -16.13
CA GLY A 567 1.25 -39.64 -15.72
C GLY A 567 2.19 -39.15 -16.82
N GLY A 568 1.88 -39.42 -18.09
CA GLY A 568 2.61 -38.90 -19.24
C GLY A 568 2.40 -37.41 -19.47
N ASP A 569 1.15 -36.95 -19.38
CA ASP A 569 0.75 -35.59 -19.77
C ASP A 569 0.89 -34.54 -18.63
N VAL A 570 0.92 -34.96 -17.35
CA VAL A 570 0.98 -34.04 -16.19
C VAL A 570 2.08 -33.00 -16.34
N ARG A 571 3.29 -33.41 -16.76
CA ARG A 571 4.42 -32.48 -16.89
C ARG A 571 4.16 -31.38 -17.92
N GLU A 572 3.53 -31.74 -19.04
CA GLU A 572 3.18 -30.78 -20.08
C GLU A 572 2.12 -29.80 -19.59
N PHE A 573 1.05 -30.31 -18.97
CA PHE A 573 0.00 -29.44 -18.42
C PHE A 573 0.50 -28.54 -17.28
N GLU A 574 1.41 -29.02 -16.44
CA GLU A 574 2.06 -28.18 -15.45
C GLU A 574 2.85 -27.06 -16.10
N GLN A 575 3.64 -27.36 -17.15
CA GLN A 575 4.43 -26.35 -17.84
C GLN A 575 3.56 -25.29 -18.52
N MET A 576 2.47 -25.73 -19.14
CA MET A 576 1.46 -24.82 -19.71
C MET A 576 0.83 -23.96 -18.62
N THR A 577 0.46 -24.55 -17.49
CA THR A 577 -0.13 -23.83 -16.35
C THR A 577 0.85 -22.82 -15.75
N ARG A 578 2.15 -23.16 -15.61
CA ARG A 578 3.20 -22.23 -15.17
C ARG A 578 3.28 -21.01 -16.09
N THR A 579 3.30 -21.25 -17.39
CA THR A 579 3.35 -20.18 -18.40
C THR A 579 2.10 -19.31 -18.32
N PHE A 580 0.94 -19.93 -18.10
CA PHE A 580 -0.33 -19.24 -17.92
C PHE A 580 -0.36 -18.37 -16.65
N LEU A 581 0.08 -18.89 -15.51
CA LEU A 581 0.14 -18.15 -14.25
C LEU A 581 1.08 -16.93 -14.32
N ARG A 582 2.18 -17.02 -15.07
CA ARG A 582 3.06 -15.86 -15.30
C ARG A 582 2.40 -14.72 -16.05
N ALA A 583 1.47 -15.03 -16.95
CA ALA A 583 0.70 -13.99 -17.62
C ALA A 583 -0.11 -13.14 -16.64
N LEU A 584 -0.39 -13.69 -15.45
CA LEU A 584 -1.20 -13.07 -14.40
C LEU A 584 -0.39 -12.15 -13.48
N ARG A 585 0.91 -11.97 -13.70
CA ARG A 585 1.77 -11.03 -12.93
C ARG A 585 1.16 -9.66 -12.66
N PRO A 586 0.45 -9.02 -13.61
CA PRO A 586 -0.24 -7.75 -13.34
C PRO A 586 -1.19 -7.80 -12.13
N LEU A 587 -1.78 -8.96 -11.81
CA LEU A 587 -2.65 -9.14 -10.65
C LEU A 587 -1.90 -9.11 -9.31
N CYS A 588 -0.59 -9.38 -9.29
CA CYS A 588 0.20 -9.33 -8.05
C CYS A 588 0.31 -7.91 -7.46
N ALA A 589 0.01 -6.88 -8.26
CA ALA A 589 -0.10 -5.50 -7.81
C ALA A 589 -1.49 -5.15 -7.23
N TRP A 590 -2.41 -6.12 -7.18
CA TRP A 590 -3.77 -5.96 -6.69
C TRP A 590 -4.04 -6.93 -5.54
N THR A 591 -4.67 -6.43 -4.49
CA THR A 591 -5.01 -7.21 -3.30
C THR A 591 -6.51 -7.53 -3.31
N LEU A 592 -6.86 -8.81 -3.26
CA LEU A 592 -8.25 -9.21 -3.04
C LEU A 592 -8.54 -9.12 -1.55
N VAL A 593 -9.51 -8.29 -1.16
CA VAL A 593 -9.79 -8.00 0.25
C VAL A 593 -11.27 -8.16 0.59
N THR A 594 -11.58 -8.54 1.82
CA THR A 594 -12.92 -8.33 2.40
C THR A 594 -12.83 -7.30 3.50
N VAL A 595 -13.46 -6.14 3.28
CA VAL A 595 -13.55 -5.10 4.31
C VAL A 595 -14.44 -5.60 5.44
N GLN A 596 -13.98 -5.58 6.67
CA GLN A 596 -14.76 -5.98 7.85
C GLN A 596 -15.34 -4.77 8.58
N ARG A 597 -14.55 -3.70 8.70
CA ARG A 597 -14.92 -2.50 9.44
C ARG A 597 -14.30 -1.27 8.81
N THR A 598 -15.06 -0.19 8.80
CA THR A 598 -14.58 1.15 8.44
C THR A 598 -14.88 2.12 9.57
N GLU A 599 -13.82 2.76 10.07
CA GLU A 599 -13.87 3.81 11.08
C GLU A 599 -13.43 5.11 10.41
N PRO A 600 -14.37 5.99 10.00
CA PRO A 600 -13.98 7.30 9.50
C PRO A 600 -13.31 8.11 10.62
N ASP A 601 -12.37 8.97 10.23
CA ASP A 601 -11.85 9.99 11.13
C ASP A 601 -12.95 11.02 11.49
N LEU A 602 -12.63 11.94 12.40
CA LEU A 602 -13.55 12.98 12.85
C LEU A 602 -14.06 13.89 11.72
N TYR A 603 -13.40 13.89 10.56
CA TYR A 603 -13.66 14.80 9.44
C TYR A 603 -14.26 14.08 8.22
N GLY A 604 -14.30 12.75 8.20
CA GLY A 604 -14.75 11.92 7.09
C GLY A 604 -13.82 11.93 5.87
N GLU A 605 -12.58 12.41 6.00
CA GLU A 605 -11.62 12.55 4.90
C GLU A 605 -10.70 11.34 4.79
N SER A 606 -10.29 10.82 5.94
CA SER A 606 -9.61 9.53 6.05
C SER A 606 -10.47 8.54 6.83
N GLN A 607 -10.27 7.26 6.58
CA GLN A 607 -10.90 6.20 7.36
C GLN A 607 -9.87 5.13 7.65
N THR A 608 -9.90 4.61 8.87
CA THR A 608 -9.29 3.33 9.14
C THR A 608 -10.15 2.23 8.52
N VAL A 609 -9.54 1.41 7.67
CA VAL A 609 -10.16 0.21 7.11
C VAL A 609 -9.55 -1.03 7.74
N GLU A 610 -10.36 -1.83 8.43
CA GLU A 610 -10.01 -3.19 8.83
C GLU A 610 -10.53 -4.16 7.77
N PHE A 611 -9.66 -5.03 7.25
CA PHE A 611 -10.00 -5.97 6.19
C PHE A 611 -9.29 -7.31 6.35
N ILE A 612 -9.74 -8.30 5.58
CA ILE A 612 -9.04 -9.57 5.38
C ILE A 612 -8.42 -9.56 4.00
N ASP A 613 -7.11 -9.75 3.95
CA ASP A 613 -6.32 -9.94 2.74
C ASP A 613 -6.37 -11.41 2.32
N HIS A 614 -6.83 -11.67 1.10
CA HIS A 614 -6.96 -13.00 0.48
C HIS A 614 -5.84 -13.29 -0.52
N THR A 615 -4.66 -12.69 -0.36
CA THR A 615 -3.46 -13.04 -1.13
C THR A 615 -2.91 -14.40 -0.68
N GLY A 616 -2.54 -15.25 -1.64
CA GLY A 616 -1.99 -16.59 -1.36
C GLY A 616 -3.06 -17.68 -1.21
N PRO A 617 -2.66 -18.92 -0.89
CA PRO A 617 -3.48 -20.10 -1.16
C PRO A 617 -4.54 -20.45 -0.11
N TYR A 618 -4.78 -19.61 0.90
CA TYR A 618 -5.64 -19.95 2.04
C TYR A 618 -6.90 -19.06 2.15
N ALA A 619 -8.06 -19.71 2.30
CA ALA A 619 -9.39 -19.07 2.36
C ALA A 619 -9.56 -18.09 3.52
N THR A 620 -8.87 -18.34 4.64
CA THR A 620 -9.03 -17.54 5.86
C THR A 620 -8.46 -16.14 5.71
N GLY A 621 -7.49 -15.96 4.80
CA GLY A 621 -6.74 -14.73 4.63
C GLY A 621 -6.00 -14.26 5.89
N ALA A 622 -5.48 -13.04 5.83
CA ALA A 622 -4.84 -12.35 6.95
C ALA A 622 -5.61 -11.07 7.31
N ARG A 623 -5.90 -10.85 8.60
CA ARG A 623 -6.55 -9.62 9.06
C ARG A 623 -5.55 -8.46 9.09
N ARG A 624 -5.96 -7.31 8.57
CA ARG A 624 -5.15 -6.09 8.41
C ARG A 624 -5.94 -4.85 8.76
N ARG A 625 -5.22 -3.76 9.03
CA ARG A 625 -5.75 -2.42 9.29
C ARG A 625 -4.90 -1.41 8.54
N ILE A 626 -5.51 -0.49 7.79
CA ILE A 626 -4.80 0.60 7.11
C ILE A 626 -5.55 1.93 7.30
N GLY A 627 -4.82 3.04 7.23
CA GLY A 627 -5.42 4.34 6.95
C GLY A 627 -5.69 4.49 5.45
N PHE A 628 -6.90 4.91 5.08
CA PHE A 628 -7.33 5.05 3.70
C PHE A 628 -7.94 6.43 3.48
N ASN A 629 -7.29 7.23 2.64
CA ASN A 629 -7.77 8.57 2.30
C ASN A 629 -8.83 8.44 1.20
N SER A 630 -10.09 8.41 1.61
CA SER A 630 -11.22 8.38 0.68
C SER A 630 -12.48 8.90 1.36
N PRO A 631 -13.21 9.81 0.71
CA PRO A 631 -14.50 10.28 1.20
C PRO A 631 -15.59 9.21 1.10
N ILE A 632 -15.34 8.10 0.39
CA ILE A 632 -16.30 7.01 0.20
C ILE A 632 -16.09 5.97 1.30
N ARG A 633 -17.06 5.86 2.21
CA ARG A 633 -17.06 4.81 3.22
C ARG A 633 -17.17 3.42 2.56
N LEU A 634 -16.19 2.56 2.82
CA LEU A 634 -16.23 1.20 2.29
C LEU A 634 -17.25 0.34 3.05
N ALA A 635 -18.11 -0.35 2.30
CA ALA A 635 -19.05 -1.34 2.81
C ALA A 635 -18.33 -2.66 3.13
N ASN A 636 -18.93 -3.50 3.99
CA ASN A 636 -18.46 -4.85 4.31
C ASN A 636 -18.76 -5.81 3.14
N VAL A 637 -17.97 -5.69 2.08
CA VAL A 637 -18.06 -6.49 0.85
C VAL A 637 -16.64 -6.85 0.37
N VAL A 638 -16.56 -7.68 -0.67
CA VAL A 638 -15.28 -8.04 -1.29
C VAL A 638 -14.87 -6.97 -2.30
N TYR A 639 -13.60 -6.55 -2.25
CA TYR A 639 -13.00 -5.61 -3.19
C TYR A 639 -11.74 -6.20 -3.82
N LEU A 640 -11.44 -5.77 -5.05
CA LEU A 640 -10.09 -5.76 -5.56
C LEU A 640 -9.51 -4.37 -5.30
N ALA A 641 -8.46 -4.29 -4.49
CA ALA A 641 -7.88 -3.04 -4.02
C ALA A 641 -6.45 -2.86 -4.53
N ARG A 642 -6.12 -1.62 -4.87
CA ARG A 642 -4.75 -1.14 -5.04
C ARG A 642 -4.58 0.04 -4.09
N TRP A 643 -4.30 -0.29 -2.83
CA TRP A 643 -4.33 0.66 -1.71
C TRP A 643 -3.44 1.89 -1.93
N ARG A 644 -2.23 1.68 -2.49
CA ARG A 644 -1.28 2.76 -2.83
C ARG A 644 -1.86 3.79 -3.79
N ASP A 645 -2.68 3.35 -4.74
CA ASP A 645 -3.27 4.21 -5.77
C ASP A 645 -4.61 4.82 -5.31
N GLY A 646 -5.06 4.51 -4.09
CA GLY A 646 -6.38 4.92 -3.60
C GLY A 646 -7.54 4.19 -4.30
N LEU A 647 -7.26 3.10 -5.02
CA LEU A 647 -8.25 2.42 -5.87
C LEU A 647 -8.85 1.20 -5.17
N VAL A 648 -10.18 1.14 -5.18
CA VAL A 648 -10.96 0.01 -4.67
C VAL A 648 -12.09 -0.30 -5.64
N LEU A 649 -12.16 -1.53 -6.09
CA LEU A 649 -13.19 -2.01 -7.00
C LEU A 649 -14.09 -3.01 -6.24
N PRO A 650 -15.36 -2.68 -5.95
CA PRO A 650 -16.27 -3.65 -5.35
C PRO A 650 -16.52 -4.80 -6.33
N LEU A 651 -16.37 -6.03 -5.86
CA LEU A 651 -16.60 -7.24 -6.65
C LEU A 651 -17.99 -7.84 -6.41
N GLU A 652 -18.79 -7.23 -5.54
CA GLU A 652 -20.18 -7.63 -5.39
C GLU A 652 -21.03 -7.24 -6.60
N PRO A 653 -21.95 -8.11 -7.03
CA PRO A 653 -22.33 -9.38 -6.39
C PRO A 653 -21.52 -10.61 -6.88
N PHE A 654 -20.59 -10.44 -7.84
CA PHE A 654 -19.87 -11.53 -8.50
C PHE A 654 -19.02 -12.38 -7.55
N ILE A 655 -18.39 -11.76 -6.56
CA ILE A 655 -17.63 -12.43 -5.51
C ILE A 655 -18.13 -11.95 -4.15
N ARG A 656 -18.44 -12.90 -3.25
CA ARG A 656 -18.91 -12.64 -1.89
C ARG A 656 -18.13 -13.45 -0.87
N ARG A 657 -17.99 -12.92 0.33
CA ARG A 657 -17.54 -13.72 1.47
C ARG A 657 -18.75 -14.16 2.26
N LEU A 658 -18.99 -15.46 2.35
CA LEU A 658 -20.17 -16.03 3.00
C LEU A 658 -19.75 -17.00 4.10
N SER A 659 -20.53 -17.08 5.17
CA SER A 659 -20.42 -18.12 6.18
C SER A 659 -21.20 -19.35 5.72
N ASN A 660 -20.56 -20.51 5.67
CA ASN A 660 -21.19 -21.81 5.46
C ASN A 660 -20.52 -22.84 6.36
N ASN A 661 -21.29 -23.69 7.06
CA ASN A 661 -20.79 -24.71 7.99
C ASN A 661 -19.73 -24.17 8.97
N ASP A 662 -20.02 -23.03 9.62
CA ASP A 662 -19.14 -22.33 10.58
C ASP A 662 -17.78 -21.85 10.02
N ARG A 663 -17.61 -21.86 8.69
CA ARG A 663 -16.42 -21.32 8.02
C ARG A 663 -16.79 -20.18 7.08
N PHE A 664 -15.98 -19.13 7.09
CA PHE A 664 -16.08 -18.08 6.09
C PHE A 664 -15.20 -18.43 4.89
N ASP A 665 -15.77 -18.39 3.70
CA ASP A 665 -15.04 -18.60 2.45
C ASP A 665 -15.51 -17.59 1.38
N LEU A 666 -14.74 -17.47 0.30
CA LEU A 666 -15.10 -16.72 -0.89
C LEU A 666 -15.94 -17.58 -1.83
N TYR A 667 -17.05 -17.01 -2.28
CA TYR A 667 -18.00 -17.62 -3.20
C TYR A 667 -18.14 -16.76 -4.45
N TRP A 668 -18.34 -17.44 -5.56
CA TRP A 668 -18.52 -16.83 -6.87
C TRP A 668 -19.93 -17.06 -7.37
N MET A 669 -20.51 -16.08 -8.05
CA MET A 669 -21.76 -16.32 -8.78
C MET A 669 -21.53 -17.26 -9.95
N ASP A 670 -22.34 -18.31 -10.08
CA ASP A 670 -22.21 -19.30 -11.16
C ASP A 670 -22.70 -18.76 -12.52
N HIS A 671 -23.41 -17.64 -12.50
CA HIS A 671 -23.99 -16.97 -13.65
C HIS A 671 -23.98 -15.45 -13.45
N LEU A 672 -24.41 -14.70 -14.48
CA LEU A 672 -24.59 -13.26 -14.32
C LEU A 672 -25.65 -12.95 -13.25
N PRO A 673 -25.52 -11.84 -12.50
CA PRO A 673 -26.46 -11.47 -11.46
C PRO A 673 -27.90 -11.35 -11.99
N ARG A 674 -28.87 -11.88 -11.23
CA ARG A 674 -30.31 -11.81 -11.55
C ARG A 674 -31.10 -11.61 -10.27
N ALA A 675 -32.31 -11.06 -10.39
CA ALA A 675 -33.15 -10.80 -9.21
C ALA A 675 -33.52 -12.12 -8.51
N GLY A 676 -33.41 -12.16 -7.18
CA GLY A 676 -33.80 -13.32 -6.38
C GLY A 676 -32.64 -14.27 -6.03
N PRO A 677 -32.92 -15.57 -5.79
CA PRO A 677 -31.90 -16.53 -5.38
C PRO A 677 -30.91 -16.81 -6.52
N CYS A 678 -29.62 -16.67 -6.24
CA CYS A 678 -28.53 -16.97 -7.14
C CYS A 678 -27.69 -18.12 -6.59
N ASN A 679 -27.32 -19.06 -7.46
CA ASN A 679 -26.38 -20.12 -7.10
C ASN A 679 -24.96 -19.56 -7.06
N MET A 680 -24.24 -19.89 -6.01
CA MET A 680 -22.85 -19.52 -5.83
C MET A 680 -22.01 -20.73 -5.46
N SER A 681 -20.91 -20.93 -6.16
CA SER A 681 -19.93 -21.97 -5.85
C SER A 681 -18.78 -21.39 -5.02
N ALA A 682 -18.21 -22.19 -4.11
CA ALA A 682 -16.99 -21.83 -3.42
C ALA A 682 -15.86 -21.57 -4.43
N ALA A 683 -14.99 -20.61 -4.14
CA ALA A 683 -13.95 -20.16 -5.06
C ALA A 683 -12.93 -21.27 -5.40
N VAL A 684 -12.65 -22.18 -4.47
CA VAL A 684 -11.72 -23.31 -4.65
C VAL A 684 -12.43 -24.65 -4.45
N SER A 685 -12.89 -24.93 -3.22
CA SER A 685 -13.54 -26.20 -2.87
C SER A 685 -14.55 -25.99 -1.75
N GLY A 686 -15.80 -26.37 -1.97
CA GLY A 686 -16.87 -26.24 -0.98
C GLY A 686 -18.23 -26.49 -1.61
N GLU A 687 -19.23 -26.70 -0.76
CA GLU A 687 -20.60 -26.90 -1.24
C GLU A 687 -21.17 -25.62 -1.83
N PRO A 688 -21.93 -25.70 -2.94
CA PRO A 688 -22.60 -24.54 -3.49
C PRO A 688 -23.66 -24.02 -2.50
N VAL A 689 -23.81 -22.71 -2.47
CA VAL A 689 -24.78 -22.02 -1.62
C VAL A 689 -25.72 -21.18 -2.46
N GLN A 690 -26.93 -20.96 -1.95
CA GLN A 690 -27.85 -19.98 -2.53
C GLN A 690 -27.73 -18.66 -1.77
N SER A 691 -27.53 -17.58 -2.51
CA SER A 691 -27.48 -16.23 -1.96
C SER A 691 -28.45 -15.34 -2.71
N THR A 692 -29.20 -14.50 -1.98
CA THR A 692 -30.13 -13.57 -2.60
C THR A 692 -29.38 -12.39 -3.21
N CYS A 693 -29.77 -12.01 -4.42
CA CYS A 693 -29.26 -10.84 -5.10
C CYS A 693 -30.33 -9.75 -5.13
N ASP A 694 -30.11 -8.68 -4.36
CA ASP A 694 -30.97 -7.50 -4.34
C ASP A 694 -30.64 -6.60 -5.54
N PRO A 695 -31.57 -6.43 -6.51
CA PRO A 695 -31.35 -5.59 -7.69
C PRO A 695 -31.01 -4.15 -7.34
N ARG A 696 -31.46 -3.64 -6.19
CA ARG A 696 -31.21 -2.26 -5.75
C ARG A 696 -29.75 -2.01 -5.37
N ARG A 697 -29.02 -3.06 -5.02
CA ARG A 697 -27.60 -3.03 -4.67
C ARG A 697 -26.68 -3.22 -5.87
N LEU A 698 -27.24 -3.48 -7.06
CA LEU A 698 -26.47 -3.66 -8.29
C LEU A 698 -25.99 -2.31 -8.85
N PRO A 699 -24.82 -2.28 -9.50
CA PRO A 699 -24.33 -1.07 -10.15
C PRO A 699 -25.35 -0.49 -11.15
N PRO A 700 -25.43 0.83 -11.33
CA PRO A 700 -26.44 1.48 -12.19
C PRO A 700 -26.51 0.90 -13.61
N ARG A 701 -25.36 0.66 -14.26
CA ARG A 701 -25.29 0.05 -15.61
C ARG A 701 -25.83 -1.38 -15.66
N PHE A 702 -25.70 -2.13 -14.56
CA PHE A 702 -26.28 -3.46 -14.48
C PHE A 702 -27.79 -3.39 -14.27
N ARG A 703 -28.26 -2.42 -13.48
CA ARG A 703 -29.70 -2.20 -13.28
C ARG A 703 -30.42 -1.81 -14.57
N SER A 704 -29.82 -0.99 -15.43
CA SER A 704 -30.40 -0.70 -16.76
C SER A 704 -30.49 -1.94 -17.64
N LEU A 705 -29.52 -2.85 -17.54
CA LEU A 705 -29.56 -4.13 -18.25
C LEU A 705 -30.69 -5.05 -17.74
N LEU A 706 -31.05 -4.96 -16.46
CA LEU A 706 -32.16 -5.73 -15.87
C LEU A 706 -33.55 -5.07 -16.01
N ALA A 707 -33.63 -3.75 -16.16
CA ALA A 707 -34.88 -3.00 -16.17
C ALA A 707 -35.58 -2.95 -17.55
N GLU A 708 -34.86 -3.28 -18.62
CA GLU A 708 -35.35 -3.28 -20.00
C GLU A 708 -35.68 -4.68 -20.56
N GLY A 709 -35.66 -5.71 -19.70
CA GLY A 709 -36.09 -7.07 -20.00
C GLY A 709 -37.22 -7.51 -19.08
#